data_AF-A0A4U8QCM1-F1
#
_entry.id   AF-A0A4U8QCM1-F1
#
_cell.length_a   1.000
_cell.length_b   1.000
_cell.length_c   1.000
_cell.angle_alpha   90.00
_cell.angle_beta   90.00
_cell.angle_gamma   90.00
#
_symmetry.space_group_name_H-M   'P 1'
#
loop_
_entity.id
_entity.type
_entity.pdbx_description
1 polymer ?
#
loop_
_entity_poly.entity_id
_entity_poly.type
_entity_poly.pdbx_seq_one_letter_code
_entity_poly.pdbx_strand_id
1 'polypeptide(L)'
;MKLYDLRTEYRVNPIGIAEKNPRFSWKLESEVNDTVQQLYHIVVKDCQKVVWEIKVESEDSVLIAYAGDDLQDETLYNVTVEVTDNHENTASGEMSFETGILNPEVFKAKMITHDFPEEETACPIFSKTFAAKGKVQRARIYATSRGVYEASLNGKRIGEDQMTPGWTSYHHRLQYQIYDITEMLREENKIEIMVGNGWYKGIFGFMLTPNIYGDRVGVFAEIHMEYEDGSREIICTDETWKVRTGEVRYSEIYMGETIDTTVCEESSGEDSGIRVGTVSIMDFNKHTLTAQENEPVRITERIPAKELIVTPKGEKLVDFGQNLTGIVEVKVHGRKGQKIVIRHAEVLDKDGNFYTETLRQAKSEDTYICNGGGQTFLPHFTFHGFRYICVEGMEELTTEQFTACVMHSDMEKLGDFQCSNQKVNQLQKNIAWGQRDNFLDIPTDCPQRDERLGWTGDAQIFSWTAAINRNTALFFRKWMRDVSAESSLEKGVPHVVPDILGSYSSAAWSDVAVIVPWVVYQTYGDKGILKENWKCMHEWVDYIRNQRGENGLWQTGFQYGDWLALDKEESADRTGATDKYMIANAYYLYVTNLVKQTAEVLGFAQDAEKYQKLYDTTLEAFRQEYYTNTGRIVSETQTGAILSLYFNLAREKDRTRILQTLKTNIENHKNHLATGFVGTPYLCHVLSENGEHELAATIFMKEDYPSWLYAVNMGATTIWERWNSIMPDGSFDVSGMNSLNHYAYGSIGDWMYRKIAGVSQLKPGYKKFKVQPLFVKGIDEAGVEFESVYGRIESNWSCKNGKIHGYVSVPANTEAEIHLPEKEDVITVGSGIYEYEYETTTNLAYERFSLDSTWEEILSQPLAVELFNQMSPGMLDNPMLAMAQQMTLAEVLGMAPEARPLYEAVVNALNERNCTLTGVGYCDLDRYESGGHNR
;
A
#
# COMPACT_ATOMS: atom_id res chain seq x y z
N MET A 1 -29.62 -15.65 -13.17
CA MET A 1 -29.04 -14.39 -12.68
C MET A 1 -29.36 -14.21 -11.20
N LYS A 2 -28.42 -13.68 -10.41
CA LYS A 2 -28.63 -13.25 -9.01
C LYS A 2 -27.81 -11.99 -8.71
N LEU A 3 -28.25 -11.20 -7.75
CA LEU A 3 -27.48 -10.08 -7.19
C LEU A 3 -26.64 -10.55 -6.01
N TYR A 4 -25.44 -10.02 -5.87
CA TYR A 4 -24.57 -10.27 -4.71
C TYR A 4 -23.73 -9.04 -4.38
N ASP A 5 -23.11 -9.06 -3.19
CA ASP A 5 -22.23 -7.99 -2.71
C ASP A 5 -22.85 -6.58 -2.80
N LEU A 6 -24.10 -6.46 -2.32
CA LEU A 6 -24.80 -5.19 -2.27
C LEU A 6 -24.17 -4.29 -1.20
N ARG A 7 -23.78 -3.08 -1.60
CA ARG A 7 -22.99 -2.17 -0.77
C ARG A 7 -23.54 -0.75 -0.79
N THR A 8 -23.41 -0.08 0.36
CA THR A 8 -23.59 1.37 0.51
C THR A 8 -22.24 1.98 0.85
N GLU A 9 -21.77 2.96 0.06
CA GLU A 9 -20.45 3.59 0.23
C GLU A 9 -19.31 2.56 0.41
N TYR A 10 -19.27 1.55 -0.48
CA TYR A 10 -18.32 0.42 -0.45
C TYR A 10 -18.44 -0.55 0.73
N ARG A 11 -19.36 -0.34 1.67
CA ARG A 11 -19.51 -1.16 2.87
C ARG A 11 -20.79 -2.01 2.82
N VAL A 12 -20.74 -3.18 3.45
CA VAL A 12 -21.91 -4.04 3.65
C VAL A 12 -22.67 -3.56 4.88
N ASN A 13 -23.94 -3.19 4.70
CA ASN A 13 -24.84 -2.75 5.77
C ASN A 13 -24.20 -1.78 6.79
N PRO A 14 -23.60 -0.66 6.35
CA PRO A 14 -22.82 0.18 7.25
C PRO A 14 -23.69 0.83 8.30
N ILE A 15 -23.14 0.92 9.52
CA ILE A 15 -23.72 1.66 10.62
C ILE A 15 -22.99 2.99 10.76
N GLY A 16 -23.76 4.06 10.85
CA GLY A 16 -23.24 5.37 11.23
C GLY A 16 -22.65 6.20 10.09
N ILE A 17 -23.12 6.01 8.85
CA ILE A 17 -22.65 6.82 7.72
C ILE A 17 -23.07 8.28 7.88
N ALA A 18 -22.19 9.21 7.48
CA ALA A 18 -22.46 10.66 7.57
C ALA A 18 -22.74 11.29 6.19
N GLU A 19 -22.69 10.48 5.13
CA GLU A 19 -22.99 10.87 3.76
C GLU A 19 -24.48 11.20 3.61
N LYS A 20 -24.78 12.43 3.16
CA LYS A 20 -26.16 12.87 2.88
C LYS A 20 -26.78 12.21 1.66
N ASN A 21 -25.93 11.78 0.72
CA ASN A 21 -26.32 11.13 -0.53
C ASN A 21 -25.52 9.83 -0.67
N PRO A 22 -25.80 8.83 0.18
CA PRO A 22 -25.08 7.56 0.11
C PRO A 22 -25.26 6.90 -1.25
N ARG A 23 -24.23 6.20 -1.71
CA ARG A 23 -24.17 5.58 -3.03
C ARG A 23 -24.29 4.07 -2.93
N PHE A 24 -25.12 3.50 -3.79
CA PHE A 24 -25.47 2.09 -3.82
C PHE A 24 -24.77 1.35 -4.96
N SER A 25 -24.22 0.18 -4.66
CA SER A 25 -23.59 -0.71 -5.66
C SER A 25 -24.09 -2.13 -5.50
N TRP A 26 -24.13 -2.88 -6.59
CA TRP A 26 -24.45 -4.31 -6.59
C TRP A 26 -23.72 -5.02 -7.74
N LYS A 27 -23.36 -6.28 -7.51
CA LYS A 27 -22.75 -7.15 -8.51
C LYS A 27 -23.78 -8.17 -9.03
N LEU A 28 -23.58 -8.60 -10.27
CA LEU A 28 -24.44 -9.56 -10.96
C LEU A 28 -23.69 -10.87 -11.17
N GLU A 29 -24.33 -12.00 -10.89
CA GLU A 29 -23.82 -13.33 -11.25
C GLU A 29 -24.80 -14.02 -12.20
N SER A 30 -24.29 -14.57 -13.30
CA SER A 30 -25.08 -15.20 -14.35
C SER A 30 -24.31 -16.35 -14.99
N GLU A 31 -25.01 -17.45 -15.25
CA GLU A 31 -24.51 -18.60 -16.04
C GLU A 31 -24.68 -18.36 -17.56
N VAL A 32 -25.34 -17.27 -17.95
CA VAL A 32 -25.58 -16.93 -19.34
C VAL A 32 -24.50 -15.95 -19.80
N ASN A 33 -23.82 -16.27 -20.89
CA ASN A 33 -22.85 -15.37 -21.48
C ASN A 33 -23.50 -14.07 -21.96
N ASP A 34 -22.69 -13.01 -22.06
CA ASP A 34 -23.09 -11.70 -22.54
C ASP A 34 -24.28 -11.11 -21.75
N THR A 35 -24.32 -11.36 -20.44
CA THR A 35 -25.33 -10.79 -19.52
C THR A 35 -25.00 -9.33 -19.25
N VAL A 36 -25.91 -8.43 -19.61
CA VAL A 36 -25.81 -6.99 -19.38
C VAL A 36 -27.09 -6.51 -18.71
N GLN A 37 -26.97 -5.74 -17.63
CA GLN A 37 -28.12 -5.11 -16.99
C GLN A 37 -28.70 -4.06 -17.94
N GLN A 38 -30.02 -4.03 -18.13
CA GLN A 38 -30.70 -2.99 -18.92
C GLN A 38 -31.53 -2.04 -18.06
N LEU A 39 -31.97 -2.50 -16.90
CA LEU A 39 -32.84 -1.73 -16.01
C LEU A 39 -32.55 -2.05 -14.56
N TYR A 40 -32.64 -1.05 -13.69
CA TYR A 40 -32.72 -1.22 -12.25
C TYR A 40 -33.91 -0.47 -11.64
N HIS A 41 -34.37 -0.94 -10.49
CA HIS A 41 -35.38 -0.32 -9.64
C HIS A 41 -34.88 -0.34 -8.20
N ILE A 42 -34.69 0.84 -7.60
CA ILE A 42 -34.28 0.98 -6.21
C ILE A 42 -35.47 1.52 -5.41
N VAL A 43 -35.72 0.95 -4.24
CA VAL A 43 -36.66 1.48 -3.25
C VAL A 43 -35.95 1.58 -1.90
N VAL A 44 -35.96 2.76 -1.31
CA VAL A 44 -35.43 3.03 0.04
C VAL A 44 -36.57 3.34 0.97
N LYS A 45 -36.59 2.68 2.12
CA LYS A 45 -37.64 2.80 3.14
C LYS A 45 -37.06 3.15 4.50
N ASP A 46 -37.67 4.13 5.15
CA ASP A 46 -37.64 4.29 6.60
C ASP A 46 -38.85 3.54 7.17
N CYS A 47 -38.60 2.42 7.87
CA CYS A 47 -39.63 1.49 8.29
C CYS A 47 -40.55 1.05 7.13
N GLN A 48 -41.79 1.55 7.09
CA GLN A 48 -42.77 1.26 6.03
C GLN A 48 -42.94 2.44 5.05
N LYS A 49 -42.34 3.61 5.34
CA LYS A 49 -42.44 4.80 4.50
C LYS A 49 -41.36 4.73 3.41
N VAL A 50 -41.77 4.79 2.15
CA VAL A 50 -40.85 4.99 1.02
C VAL A 50 -40.33 6.44 1.06
N VAL A 51 -39.01 6.60 1.14
CA VAL A 51 -38.31 7.91 1.14
C VAL A 51 -37.61 8.18 -0.18
N TRP A 52 -37.36 7.13 -0.97
CA TRP A 52 -36.87 7.22 -2.33
C TRP A 52 -37.29 6.01 -3.14
N GLU A 53 -37.67 6.24 -4.39
CA GLU A 53 -37.97 5.20 -5.35
C GLU A 53 -37.57 5.69 -6.74
N ILE A 54 -36.84 4.86 -7.48
CA ILE A 54 -36.46 5.18 -8.85
C ILE A 54 -36.38 3.92 -9.69
N LYS A 55 -36.87 3.99 -10.93
CA LYS A 55 -36.74 2.95 -11.95
C LYS A 55 -36.10 3.56 -13.19
N VAL A 56 -34.96 3.02 -13.62
CA VAL A 56 -34.12 3.61 -14.68
C VAL A 56 -33.69 2.54 -15.66
N GLU A 57 -33.84 2.82 -16.96
CA GLU A 57 -33.18 2.07 -18.04
C GLU A 57 -31.70 2.48 -18.08
N SER A 58 -30.84 1.69 -17.46
CA SER A 58 -29.40 1.92 -17.38
C SER A 58 -28.63 0.63 -17.06
N GLU A 59 -27.43 0.54 -17.61
CA GLU A 59 -26.45 -0.51 -17.32
C GLU A 59 -25.62 -0.21 -16.06
N ASP A 60 -25.82 0.94 -15.41
CA ASP A 60 -25.07 1.31 -14.21
C ASP A 60 -25.49 0.45 -13.01
N SER A 61 -24.49 -0.08 -12.29
CA SER A 61 -24.69 -0.88 -11.08
C SER A 61 -23.73 -0.51 -9.95
N VAL A 62 -22.98 0.59 -10.13
CA VAL A 62 -21.88 1.00 -9.26
C VAL A 62 -22.10 2.45 -8.84
N LEU A 63 -22.15 2.67 -7.52
CA LEU A 63 -22.18 3.98 -6.86
C LEU A 63 -23.35 4.88 -7.29
N ILE A 64 -24.55 4.30 -7.41
CA ILE A 64 -25.78 5.04 -7.69
C ILE A 64 -26.15 5.91 -6.49
N ALA A 65 -26.05 7.23 -6.63
CA ALA A 65 -26.28 8.17 -5.54
C ALA A 65 -27.76 8.28 -5.16
N TYR A 66 -28.02 8.20 -3.86
CA TYR A 66 -29.31 8.51 -3.27
C TYR A 66 -29.74 9.95 -3.58
N ALA A 67 -30.98 10.10 -4.08
CA ALA A 67 -31.56 11.37 -4.48
C ALA A 67 -33.01 11.56 -3.96
N GLY A 68 -33.34 10.94 -2.83
CA GLY A 68 -34.66 11.02 -2.20
C GLY A 68 -34.79 12.14 -1.17
N ASP A 69 -35.73 11.94 -0.24
CA ASP A 69 -35.97 12.82 0.91
C ASP A 69 -34.69 13.00 1.76
N ASP A 70 -34.55 14.13 2.46
CA ASP A 70 -33.45 14.34 3.40
C ASP A 70 -33.39 13.24 4.47
N LEU A 71 -32.23 12.59 4.57
CA LEU A 71 -31.97 11.57 5.57
C LEU A 71 -31.96 12.17 6.98
N GLN A 72 -32.39 11.37 7.97
CA GLN A 72 -32.44 11.75 9.37
C GLN A 72 -31.27 11.14 10.12
N ASP A 73 -30.86 11.76 11.23
CA ASP A 73 -29.82 11.21 12.11
C ASP A 73 -30.27 9.86 12.71
N GLU A 74 -29.32 8.96 12.94
CA GLU A 74 -29.50 7.70 13.69
C GLU A 74 -30.67 6.82 13.21
N THR A 75 -30.89 6.78 11.90
CA THR A 75 -32.05 6.14 11.27
C THR A 75 -31.60 4.99 10.38
N LEU A 76 -32.22 3.82 10.57
CA LEU A 76 -32.00 2.65 9.73
C LEU A 76 -32.89 2.73 8.48
N TYR A 77 -32.26 2.65 7.31
CA TYR A 77 -32.92 2.61 6.02
C TYR A 77 -32.75 1.22 5.40
N ASN A 78 -33.85 0.65 4.90
CA ASN A 78 -33.83 -0.58 4.12
C ASN A 78 -33.87 -0.24 2.64
N VAL A 79 -33.03 -0.90 1.84
CA VAL A 79 -32.90 -0.69 0.40
C VAL A 79 -33.17 -1.99 -0.32
N THR A 80 -34.13 -1.98 -1.24
CA THR A 80 -34.36 -3.10 -2.17
C THR A 80 -33.92 -2.68 -3.56
N VAL A 81 -33.18 -3.55 -4.24
CA VAL A 81 -32.73 -3.38 -5.63
C VAL A 81 -33.31 -4.51 -6.45
N GLU A 82 -34.00 -4.18 -7.54
CA GLU A 82 -34.41 -5.13 -8.57
C GLU A 82 -33.73 -4.77 -9.89
N VAL A 83 -33.25 -5.76 -10.64
CA VAL A 83 -32.58 -5.58 -11.92
C VAL A 83 -33.23 -6.45 -12.99
N THR A 84 -33.18 -5.99 -14.24
CA THR A 84 -33.54 -6.78 -15.43
C THR A 84 -32.38 -6.76 -16.41
N ASP A 85 -31.99 -7.94 -16.91
CA ASP A 85 -30.93 -8.09 -17.93
C ASP A 85 -31.47 -8.07 -19.37
N ASN A 86 -30.56 -8.10 -20.32
CA ASN A 86 -30.83 -8.19 -21.76
C ASN A 86 -31.46 -9.50 -22.24
N HIS A 87 -31.60 -10.49 -21.35
CA HIS A 87 -32.24 -11.79 -21.61
C HIS A 87 -33.62 -11.88 -20.94
N GLU A 88 -34.17 -10.74 -20.49
CA GLU A 88 -35.44 -10.62 -19.75
C GLU A 88 -35.45 -11.36 -18.38
N ASN A 89 -34.30 -11.77 -17.85
CA ASN A 89 -34.22 -12.30 -16.50
C ASN A 89 -34.29 -11.15 -15.49
N THR A 90 -34.89 -11.43 -14.35
CA THR A 90 -34.95 -10.48 -13.22
C THR A 90 -34.27 -11.05 -11.99
N ALA A 91 -33.60 -10.19 -11.21
CA ALA A 91 -33.07 -10.53 -9.91
C ALA A 91 -33.34 -9.40 -8.92
N SER A 92 -33.44 -9.75 -7.63
CA SER A 92 -33.61 -8.79 -6.55
C SER A 92 -32.61 -9.04 -5.43
N GLY A 93 -32.31 -8.00 -4.67
CA GLY A 93 -31.44 -8.04 -3.51
C GLY A 93 -31.83 -6.95 -2.50
N GLU A 94 -31.48 -7.19 -1.25
CA GLU A 94 -31.75 -6.28 -0.14
C GLU A 94 -30.44 -5.89 0.53
N MET A 95 -30.34 -4.63 0.94
CA MET A 95 -29.30 -4.10 1.81
C MET A 95 -29.88 -3.06 2.75
N SER A 96 -29.08 -2.55 3.66
CA SER A 96 -29.47 -1.50 4.57
C SER A 96 -28.32 -0.53 4.82
N PHE A 97 -28.62 0.61 5.42
CA PHE A 97 -27.62 1.46 6.03
C PHE A 97 -28.24 2.21 7.20
N GLU A 98 -27.48 2.45 8.25
CA GLU A 98 -27.88 3.31 9.37
C GLU A 98 -27.09 4.61 9.28
N THR A 99 -27.77 5.75 9.29
CA THR A 99 -27.12 7.05 9.38
C THR A 99 -26.53 7.28 10.76
N GLY A 100 -25.40 7.98 10.82
CA GLY A 100 -24.83 8.49 12.05
C GLY A 100 -25.43 9.84 12.42
N ILE A 101 -24.58 10.70 12.96
CA ILE A 101 -24.90 12.12 13.16
C ILE A 101 -24.43 12.90 11.93
N LEU A 102 -25.37 13.41 11.14
CA LEU A 102 -25.10 14.11 9.88
C LEU A 102 -24.53 15.52 10.11
N ASN A 103 -24.83 16.12 11.26
CA ASN A 103 -24.27 17.42 11.67
C ASN A 103 -23.64 17.31 13.07
N PRO A 104 -22.31 17.25 13.18
CA PRO A 104 -21.61 17.09 14.46
C PRO A 104 -21.90 18.18 15.51
N GLU A 105 -22.42 19.35 15.13
CA GLU A 105 -22.81 20.41 16.08
C GLU A 105 -23.94 20.00 17.04
N VAL A 106 -24.71 18.97 16.71
CA VAL A 106 -25.79 18.48 17.59
C VAL A 106 -25.28 17.69 18.79
N PHE A 107 -24.02 17.22 18.75
CA PHE A 107 -23.41 16.56 19.88
C PHE A 107 -23.41 17.47 21.12
N LYS A 108 -23.81 16.93 22.27
CA LYS A 108 -23.88 17.61 23.57
C LYS A 108 -22.62 17.43 24.42
N ALA A 109 -21.79 16.44 24.12
CA ALA A 109 -20.56 16.14 24.81
C ALA A 109 -19.59 17.32 24.79
N LYS A 110 -18.76 17.33 25.83
CA LYS A 110 -17.60 18.20 25.95
C LYS A 110 -16.35 17.35 25.83
N MET A 111 -15.31 17.91 25.20
CA MET A 111 -13.98 17.30 25.22
C MET A 111 -13.44 17.43 26.64
N ILE A 112 -13.24 16.31 27.33
CA ILE A 112 -12.74 16.29 28.71
C ILE A 112 -11.29 15.81 28.77
N THR A 113 -10.54 16.35 29.73
CA THR A 113 -9.12 16.04 29.99
C THR A 113 -8.85 15.95 31.50
N HIS A 114 -7.60 15.72 31.89
CA HIS A 114 -7.16 15.46 33.25
C HIS A 114 -6.21 16.55 33.78
N ASP A 115 -6.04 16.59 35.11
CA ASP A 115 -5.17 17.55 35.82
C ASP A 115 -3.82 16.95 36.27
N PHE A 116 -3.48 15.72 35.86
CA PHE A 116 -2.19 15.11 36.20
C PHE A 116 -1.00 16.01 35.87
N PRO A 117 0.10 15.96 36.63
CA PRO A 117 1.25 16.80 36.34
C PRO A 117 1.96 16.33 35.06
N GLU A 118 2.82 17.19 34.49
CA GLU A 118 3.47 16.94 33.18
C GLU A 118 4.37 15.70 33.19
N GLU A 119 4.98 15.40 34.35
CA GLU A 119 5.82 14.21 34.56
C GLU A 119 5.03 12.90 34.66
N GLU A 120 3.70 12.93 34.72
CA GLU A 120 2.89 11.71 34.72
C GLU A 120 2.80 11.12 33.31
N THR A 121 3.36 9.92 33.14
CA THR A 121 3.42 9.22 31.86
C THR A 121 2.35 8.15 31.69
N ALA A 122 1.63 7.79 32.77
CA ALA A 122 0.59 6.77 32.69
C ALA A 122 -0.62 7.25 31.89
N CYS A 123 -1.22 6.34 31.12
CA CYS A 123 -2.40 6.66 30.34
C CYS A 123 -3.59 6.97 31.27
N PRO A 124 -4.25 8.13 31.11
CA PRO A 124 -5.46 8.44 31.86
C PRO A 124 -6.62 7.52 31.46
N ILE A 125 -7.39 7.10 32.46
CA ILE A 125 -8.63 6.33 32.32
C ILE A 125 -9.78 7.20 32.81
N PHE A 126 -10.64 7.62 31.88
CA PHE A 126 -11.86 8.37 32.16
C PHE A 126 -13.01 7.39 32.42
N SER A 127 -13.80 7.61 33.47
CA SER A 127 -14.88 6.69 33.82
C SER A 127 -16.16 7.39 34.29
N LYS A 128 -17.30 6.75 34.01
CA LYS A 128 -18.62 7.17 34.50
C LYS A 128 -19.47 5.94 34.81
N THR A 129 -20.23 6.04 35.90
CA THR A 129 -21.27 5.07 36.23
C THR A 129 -22.62 5.70 35.95
N PHE A 130 -23.52 4.94 35.34
CA PHE A 130 -24.88 5.36 35.04
C PHE A 130 -25.84 4.18 35.11
N ALA A 131 -27.12 4.45 35.36
CA ALA A 131 -28.16 3.43 35.41
C ALA A 131 -29.09 3.58 34.20
N ALA A 132 -29.44 2.47 33.55
CA ALA A 132 -30.47 2.45 32.52
C ALA A 132 -31.84 2.60 33.17
N LYS A 133 -32.70 3.49 32.65
CA LYS A 133 -34.02 3.81 33.23
C LYS A 133 -35.11 2.79 32.92
N GLY A 134 -34.78 1.77 32.14
CA GLY A 134 -35.71 0.74 31.67
C GLY A 134 -35.01 -0.23 30.73
N LYS A 135 -35.80 -1.03 30.02
CA LYS A 135 -35.29 -1.96 29.01
C LYS A 135 -34.86 -1.20 27.76
N VAL A 136 -33.58 -1.27 27.45
CA VAL A 136 -32.97 -0.61 26.28
C VAL A 136 -33.31 -1.42 25.02
N GLN A 137 -33.85 -0.76 24.02
CA GLN A 137 -34.11 -1.33 22.70
C GLN A 137 -32.89 -1.21 21.79
N ARG A 138 -32.18 -0.08 21.85
CA ARG A 138 -31.00 0.21 21.04
C ARG A 138 -30.05 1.13 21.80
N ALA A 139 -28.76 0.86 21.73
CA ALA A 139 -27.74 1.78 22.21
C ALA A 139 -26.54 1.87 21.27
N ARG A 140 -26.04 3.09 21.08
CA ARG A 140 -24.86 3.41 20.30
C ARG A 140 -23.91 4.25 21.15
N ILE A 141 -22.60 4.02 20.99
CA ILE A 141 -21.59 4.94 21.50
C ILE A 141 -20.89 5.61 20.32
N TYR A 142 -20.83 6.94 20.36
CA TYR A 142 -20.04 7.81 19.51
C TYR A 142 -18.82 8.21 20.31
N ALA A 143 -17.61 7.88 19.86
CA ALA A 143 -16.39 8.14 20.65
C ALA A 143 -15.21 8.58 19.77
N THR A 144 -14.41 9.50 20.31
CA THR A 144 -13.13 9.92 19.75
C THR A 144 -12.20 10.42 20.86
N SER A 145 -10.93 10.65 20.52
CA SER A 145 -9.95 11.25 21.41
C SER A 145 -9.01 12.21 20.70
N ARG A 146 -8.53 13.21 21.44
CA ARG A 146 -7.26 13.88 21.16
C ARG A 146 -6.16 13.04 21.77
N GLY A 147 -5.60 12.13 20.97
CA GLY A 147 -4.79 11.00 21.41
C GLY A 147 -5.24 9.75 20.67
N VAL A 148 -5.00 8.59 21.24
CA VAL A 148 -5.65 7.34 20.82
C VAL A 148 -6.37 6.70 22.01
N TYR A 149 -7.51 6.03 21.81
CA TYR A 149 -8.30 5.48 22.90
C TYR A 149 -8.65 4.00 22.75
N GLU A 150 -8.96 3.40 23.89
CA GLU A 150 -9.63 2.12 24.00
C GLU A 150 -10.76 2.27 25.04
N ALA A 151 -11.97 1.84 24.67
CA ALA A 151 -13.14 1.93 25.52
C ALA A 151 -13.61 0.55 25.99
N SER A 152 -14.10 0.48 27.23
CA SER A 152 -14.73 -0.72 27.78
C SER A 152 -16.01 -0.38 28.53
N LEU A 153 -17.00 -1.24 28.41
CA LEU A 153 -18.27 -1.15 29.12
C LEU A 153 -18.46 -2.42 29.95
N ASN A 154 -18.66 -2.23 31.26
CA ASN A 154 -18.85 -3.32 32.21
C ASN A 154 -17.71 -4.36 32.19
N GLY A 155 -16.48 -3.89 32.00
CA GLY A 155 -15.25 -4.70 31.95
C GLY A 155 -15.02 -5.43 30.61
N LYS A 156 -15.84 -5.17 29.58
CA LYS A 156 -15.65 -5.73 28.24
C LYS A 156 -15.26 -4.61 27.26
N ARG A 157 -14.21 -4.83 26.47
CA ARG A 157 -13.79 -3.91 25.39
C ARG A 157 -14.95 -3.67 24.41
N ILE A 158 -15.09 -2.44 23.96
CA ILE A 158 -16.02 -2.03 22.90
C ILE A 158 -15.26 -2.08 21.58
N GLY A 159 -15.77 -2.84 20.61
CA GLY A 159 -15.13 -3.02 19.31
C GLY A 159 -13.79 -3.78 19.38
N GLU A 160 -13.14 -3.90 18.22
CA GLU A 160 -11.86 -4.61 18.05
C GLU A 160 -10.79 -3.71 17.40
N ASP A 161 -11.16 -2.47 17.13
CA ASP A 161 -10.33 -1.50 16.43
C ASP A 161 -9.16 -1.08 17.33
N GLN A 162 -8.01 -0.87 16.69
CA GLN A 162 -6.75 -0.46 17.31
C GLN A 162 -6.41 0.96 16.88
N MET A 163 -5.59 1.64 17.68
CA MET A 163 -5.10 2.99 17.36
C MET A 163 -6.23 4.00 17.03
N THR A 164 -7.43 3.79 17.58
CA THR A 164 -8.58 4.69 17.34
C THR A 164 -8.30 6.06 17.96
N PRO A 165 -8.64 7.19 17.32
CA PRO A 165 -9.46 7.32 16.11
C PRO A 165 -8.66 7.35 14.80
N GLY A 166 -7.39 6.92 14.79
CA GLY A 166 -6.47 7.06 13.66
C GLY A 166 -5.70 8.38 13.68
N TRP A 167 -5.00 8.67 12.59
CA TRP A 167 -4.26 9.90 12.37
C TRP A 167 -4.86 10.72 11.24
N THR A 168 -5.49 11.83 11.61
CA THR A 168 -5.96 12.87 10.70
C THR A 168 -5.17 14.16 10.93
N SER A 169 -5.37 15.13 10.05
CA SER A 169 -4.94 16.51 10.29
C SER A 169 -5.77 17.14 11.42
N TYR A 170 -5.41 16.87 12.69
CA TYR A 170 -6.24 17.17 13.88
C TYR A 170 -6.76 18.62 13.99
N HIS A 171 -6.05 19.60 13.40
CA HIS A 171 -6.50 21.00 13.35
C HIS A 171 -7.69 21.23 12.41
N HIS A 172 -7.86 20.35 11.43
CA HIS A 172 -8.89 20.43 10.40
C HIS A 172 -9.97 19.38 10.60
N ARG A 173 -9.58 18.15 10.97
CA ARG A 173 -10.42 16.96 10.94
C ARG A 173 -10.06 16.01 12.08
N LEU A 174 -11.06 15.42 12.73
CA LEU A 174 -10.92 14.38 13.74
C LEU A 174 -12.04 13.34 13.54
N GLN A 175 -11.66 12.09 13.32
CA GLN A 175 -12.64 11.02 13.17
C GLN A 175 -13.26 10.61 14.51
N TYR A 176 -14.52 10.21 14.49
CA TYR A 176 -15.16 9.49 15.60
C TYR A 176 -15.70 8.13 15.12
N GLN A 177 -15.69 7.16 16.03
CA GLN A 177 -16.17 5.80 15.79
C GLN A 177 -17.56 5.64 16.38
N ILE A 178 -18.30 4.67 15.83
CA ILE A 178 -19.67 4.36 16.23
C ILE A 178 -19.73 2.85 16.49
N TYR A 179 -20.17 2.46 17.68
CA TYR A 179 -20.30 1.06 18.05
C TYR A 179 -21.70 0.75 18.59
N ASP A 180 -22.23 -0.41 18.24
CA ASP A 180 -23.40 -0.99 18.90
C ASP A 180 -23.00 -1.57 20.25
N ILE A 181 -23.58 -1.02 21.32
CA ILE A 181 -23.35 -1.47 22.70
C ILE A 181 -24.62 -1.99 23.37
N THR A 182 -25.68 -2.23 22.60
CA THR A 182 -27.01 -2.62 23.10
C THR A 182 -26.94 -3.83 24.03
N GLU A 183 -26.26 -4.89 23.58
CA GLU A 183 -26.11 -6.16 24.31
C GLU A 183 -25.08 -6.11 25.46
N MET A 184 -24.34 -5.00 25.60
CA MET A 184 -23.35 -4.82 26.67
C MET A 184 -23.94 -4.14 27.92
N LEU A 185 -25.12 -3.51 27.77
CA LEU A 185 -25.77 -2.75 28.82
C LEU A 185 -26.41 -3.65 29.88
N ARG A 186 -26.41 -3.14 31.11
CA ARG A 186 -27.02 -3.71 32.32
C ARG A 186 -27.89 -2.66 32.99
N GLU A 187 -28.49 -2.99 34.14
CA GLU A 187 -29.23 -2.00 34.95
C GLU A 187 -28.29 -0.91 35.47
N GLU A 188 -27.14 -1.29 36.03
CA GLU A 188 -26.04 -0.39 36.37
C GLU A 188 -24.85 -0.64 35.44
N ASN A 189 -24.30 0.44 34.90
CA ASN A 189 -23.24 0.40 33.90
C ASN A 189 -22.04 1.22 34.34
N LYS A 190 -20.84 0.71 34.04
CA LYS A 190 -19.58 1.44 34.16
C LYS A 190 -18.90 1.48 32.79
N ILE A 191 -18.74 2.68 32.25
CA ILE A 191 -17.92 2.93 31.06
C ILE A 191 -16.54 3.42 31.50
N GLU A 192 -15.49 2.90 30.87
CA GLU A 192 -14.11 3.35 31.02
C GLU A 192 -13.48 3.59 29.65
N ILE A 193 -12.80 4.72 29.48
CA ILE A 193 -12.09 5.07 28.25
C ILE A 193 -10.65 5.41 28.63
N MET A 194 -9.72 4.55 28.24
CA MET A 194 -8.28 4.75 28.40
C MET A 194 -7.73 5.50 27.19
N VAL A 195 -6.89 6.51 27.41
CA VAL A 195 -6.35 7.35 26.33
C VAL A 195 -4.82 7.37 26.36
N GLY A 196 -4.19 6.94 25.27
CA GLY A 196 -2.75 7.07 25.00
C GLY A 196 -2.39 8.37 24.29
N ASN A 197 -1.11 8.73 24.31
CA ASN A 197 -0.61 9.96 23.69
C ASN A 197 -0.86 9.99 22.17
N GLY A 198 -0.67 8.85 21.50
CA GLY A 198 -0.86 8.69 20.06
C GLY A 198 -0.12 9.73 19.21
N TRP A 199 -0.62 10.00 18.02
CA TRP A 199 -0.08 11.07 17.16
C TRP A 199 -0.42 12.49 17.65
N TYR A 200 -1.38 12.66 18.57
CA TYR A 200 -1.80 13.98 19.01
C TYR A 200 -0.74 14.65 19.92
N LYS A 201 -0.29 13.91 20.94
CA LYS A 201 0.65 14.37 21.98
C LYS A 201 2.01 13.68 21.93
N GLY A 202 2.07 12.48 21.34
CA GLY A 202 3.24 11.61 21.42
C GLY A 202 4.51 12.20 20.81
N ILE A 203 5.61 11.51 21.05
CA ILE A 203 6.95 11.85 20.57
C ILE A 203 7.16 11.18 19.22
N PHE A 204 7.09 11.95 18.12
CA PHE A 204 7.24 11.40 16.78
C PHE A 204 7.84 12.37 15.74
N GLY A 205 8.06 11.87 14.52
CA GLY A 205 8.88 12.49 13.47
C GLY A 205 10.39 12.41 13.72
N PHE A 206 11.19 12.83 12.72
CA PHE A 206 12.67 12.76 12.75
C PHE A 206 13.32 13.41 13.97
N MET A 207 12.69 14.47 14.46
CA MET A 207 13.20 15.27 15.58
C MET A 207 12.66 14.79 16.93
N LEU A 208 11.89 13.69 16.96
CA LEU A 208 11.22 13.17 18.16
C LEU A 208 10.49 14.29 18.91
N THR A 209 9.63 15.02 18.20
CA THR A 209 8.96 16.20 18.75
C THR A 209 7.67 15.79 19.45
N PRO A 210 7.52 16.04 20.77
CA PRO A 210 6.25 15.85 21.46
C PRO A 210 5.27 16.98 21.16
N ASN A 211 4.01 16.77 21.53
CA ASN A 211 2.97 17.81 21.62
C ASN A 211 2.72 18.58 20.31
N ILE A 212 2.84 17.91 19.15
CA ILE A 212 2.67 18.55 17.83
C ILE A 212 1.30 19.22 17.70
N TYR A 213 0.23 18.54 18.13
CA TYR A 213 -1.13 19.07 18.05
C TYR A 213 -1.64 19.61 19.38
N GLY A 214 -1.17 19.06 20.50
CA GLY A 214 -1.44 19.57 21.84
C GLY A 214 -0.71 18.80 22.94
N ASP A 215 -0.70 19.38 24.14
CA ASP A 215 0.09 18.92 25.29
C ASP A 215 -0.69 18.06 26.29
N ARG A 216 -1.99 17.86 26.05
CA ARG A 216 -2.91 17.12 26.93
C ARG A 216 -3.83 16.25 26.09
N VAL A 217 -3.93 14.96 26.46
CA VAL A 217 -4.90 14.07 25.82
C VAL A 217 -6.33 14.40 26.26
N GLY A 218 -7.32 14.06 25.44
CA GLY A 218 -8.72 14.28 25.79
C GLY A 218 -9.65 13.25 25.16
N VAL A 219 -10.83 13.07 25.76
CA VAL A 219 -11.87 12.17 25.28
C VAL A 219 -13.17 12.92 25.03
N PHE A 220 -13.87 12.53 23.97
CA PHE A 220 -15.19 13.01 23.62
C PHE A 220 -16.08 11.81 23.31
N ALA A 221 -17.16 11.62 24.07
CA ALA A 221 -18.06 10.50 23.83
C ALA A 221 -19.50 10.78 24.22
N GLU A 222 -20.43 10.19 23.46
CA GLU A 222 -21.86 10.15 23.76
C GLU A 222 -22.40 8.73 23.61
N ILE A 223 -23.12 8.27 24.62
CA ILE A 223 -23.91 7.05 24.58
C ILE A 223 -25.36 7.46 24.35
N HIS A 224 -25.92 7.10 23.20
CA HIS A 224 -27.31 7.32 22.85
C HIS A 224 -28.09 6.04 23.13
N MET A 225 -29.12 6.12 23.97
CA MET A 225 -29.98 5.00 24.34
C MET A 225 -31.43 5.29 23.95
N GLU A 226 -32.06 4.31 23.34
CA GLU A 226 -33.48 4.28 23.01
C GLU A 226 -34.14 3.12 23.77
N TYR A 227 -35.18 3.42 24.54
CA TYR A 227 -35.89 2.45 25.38
C TYR A 227 -37.14 1.89 24.67
N GLU A 228 -37.64 0.74 25.12
CA GLU A 228 -38.84 0.11 24.53
C GLU A 228 -40.12 0.97 24.63
N ASP A 229 -40.15 1.95 25.55
CA ASP A 229 -41.26 2.92 25.69
C ASP A 229 -41.17 4.10 24.71
N GLY A 230 -40.13 4.13 23.87
CA GLY A 230 -39.84 5.19 22.90
C GLY A 230 -39.11 6.39 23.49
N SER A 231 -38.78 6.40 24.78
CA SER A 231 -37.96 7.46 25.37
C SER A 231 -36.49 7.33 24.97
N ARG A 232 -35.77 8.47 24.94
CA ARG A 232 -34.34 8.54 24.60
C ARG A 232 -33.53 9.20 25.70
N GLU A 233 -32.31 8.73 25.90
CA GLU A 233 -31.35 9.26 26.85
C GLU A 233 -29.97 9.35 26.24
N ILE A 234 -29.24 10.41 26.59
CA ILE A 234 -27.86 10.62 26.15
C ILE A 234 -26.98 10.77 27.38
N ILE A 235 -25.95 9.93 27.49
CA ILE A 235 -24.89 10.05 28.49
C ILE A 235 -23.66 10.60 27.78
N CYS A 236 -23.22 11.80 28.15
CA CYS A 236 -22.12 12.49 27.49
C CYS A 236 -20.90 12.68 28.40
N THR A 237 -19.73 12.90 27.78
CA THR A 237 -18.52 13.39 28.45
C THR A 237 -18.71 14.81 28.97
N ASP A 238 -18.51 14.99 30.27
CA ASP A 238 -18.69 16.22 31.04
C ASP A 238 -17.84 16.19 32.33
N GLU A 239 -17.92 17.26 33.13
CA GLU A 239 -17.16 17.41 34.38
C GLU A 239 -17.55 16.40 35.49
N THR A 240 -18.63 15.64 35.32
CA THR A 240 -19.07 14.64 36.32
C THR A 240 -18.33 13.31 36.19
N TRP A 241 -17.55 13.14 35.12
CA TRP A 241 -16.67 11.99 34.94
C TRP A 241 -15.54 11.99 35.98
N LYS A 242 -14.97 10.82 36.21
CA LYS A 242 -13.78 10.62 37.06
C LYS A 242 -12.59 10.28 36.19
N VAL A 243 -11.39 10.63 36.63
CA VAL A 243 -10.14 10.24 35.95
C VAL A 243 -9.11 9.70 36.94
N ARG A 244 -8.38 8.68 36.49
CA ARG A 244 -7.30 8.02 37.24
C ARG A 244 -6.22 7.49 36.29
N THR A 245 -5.07 7.10 36.82
CA THR A 245 -4.07 6.30 36.08
C THR A 245 -4.37 4.80 36.18
N GLY A 246 -3.70 3.98 35.37
CA GLY A 246 -3.84 2.53 35.33
C GLY A 246 -2.52 1.78 35.19
N GLU A 247 -2.60 0.56 34.67
CA GLU A 247 -1.45 -0.34 34.46
C GLU A 247 -0.55 0.09 33.30
N VAL A 248 -1.08 0.78 32.28
CA VAL A 248 -0.27 1.35 31.20
C VAL A 248 0.45 2.60 31.71
N ARG A 249 1.72 2.46 32.06
CA ARG A 249 2.54 3.47 32.75
C ARG A 249 3.28 4.43 31.82
N TYR A 250 3.46 4.04 30.56
CA TYR A 250 4.12 4.82 29.53
C TYR A 250 3.69 4.26 28.18
N SER A 251 3.34 5.10 27.21
CA SER A 251 2.97 4.63 25.88
C SER A 251 3.31 5.67 24.81
N GLU A 252 4.17 5.28 23.88
CA GLU A 252 4.59 6.08 22.73
C GLU A 252 4.73 5.19 21.49
N ILE A 253 4.36 5.73 20.33
CA ILE A 253 4.36 4.97 19.06
C ILE A 253 5.76 4.48 18.68
N TYR A 254 6.80 5.30 18.85
CA TYR A 254 8.17 4.91 18.48
C TYR A 254 8.98 4.29 19.62
N MET A 255 8.61 4.57 20.88
CA MET A 255 9.41 4.13 22.02
C MET A 255 8.92 2.79 22.58
N GLY A 256 7.63 2.46 22.39
CA GLY A 256 6.96 1.30 22.93
C GLY A 256 6.16 1.60 24.20
N GLU A 257 5.70 0.55 24.87
CA GLU A 257 4.77 0.64 25.99
C GLU A 257 5.30 -0.02 27.26
N THR A 258 5.03 0.57 28.42
CA THR A 258 5.29 -0.06 29.74
C THR A 258 3.98 -0.40 30.41
N ILE A 259 3.76 -1.69 30.68
CA ILE A 259 2.58 -2.21 31.38
C ILE A 259 3.02 -2.78 32.73
N ASP A 260 2.51 -2.19 33.82
CA ASP A 260 2.75 -2.61 35.19
C ASP A 260 1.48 -3.13 35.85
N THR A 261 1.36 -4.45 35.89
CA THR A 261 0.22 -5.16 36.48
C THR A 261 0.33 -5.34 37.99
N THR A 262 1.41 -4.86 38.62
CA THR A 262 1.53 -4.84 40.09
C THR A 262 0.69 -3.72 40.71
N VAL A 263 0.36 -2.69 39.91
CA VAL A 263 -0.59 -1.63 40.24
C VAL A 263 -1.97 -2.28 40.38
N CYS A 264 -2.57 -2.17 41.57
CA CYS A 264 -3.79 -2.91 41.90
C CYS A 264 -4.90 -1.96 42.37
N GLU A 265 -6.04 -2.00 41.67
CA GLU A 265 -7.25 -1.22 41.96
C GLU A 265 -7.91 -1.60 43.30
N GLU A 266 -7.67 -2.82 43.79
CA GLU A 266 -8.23 -3.33 45.05
C GLU A 266 -7.43 -2.88 46.28
N SER A 267 -6.20 -2.38 46.09
CA SER A 267 -5.41 -1.75 47.16
C SER A 267 -5.89 -0.32 47.39
N SER A 268 -6.31 -0.01 48.62
CA SER A 268 -6.69 1.36 49.01
C SER A 268 -5.48 2.16 49.51
N GLY A 269 -5.31 3.40 49.06
CA GLY A 269 -4.34 4.36 49.60
C GLY A 269 -3.13 4.63 48.68
N GLU A 270 -2.09 5.26 49.24
CA GLU A 270 -0.85 5.63 48.54
C GLU A 270 -0.08 4.42 47.96
N ASP A 271 -0.28 3.23 48.54
CA ASP A 271 0.38 1.98 48.12
C ASP A 271 -0.19 1.36 46.82
N SER A 272 -1.27 1.91 46.26
CA SER A 272 -1.91 1.38 45.05
C SER A 272 -1.14 1.66 43.75
N GLY A 273 -0.29 2.69 43.74
CA GLY A 273 0.35 3.20 42.51
C GLY A 273 -0.59 3.93 41.55
N ILE A 274 -1.87 4.09 41.93
CA ILE A 274 -2.91 4.77 41.14
C ILE A 274 -3.02 6.23 41.61
N ARG A 275 -2.92 7.16 40.66
CA ARG A 275 -3.19 8.57 40.88
C ARG A 275 -4.62 8.87 40.45
N VAL A 276 -5.42 9.46 41.35
CA VAL A 276 -6.75 9.98 41.04
C VAL A 276 -6.64 11.48 40.77
N GLY A 277 -7.30 11.95 39.73
CA GLY A 277 -7.29 13.35 39.31
C GLY A 277 -8.67 13.94 39.20
N THR A 278 -8.72 15.19 38.74
CA THR A 278 -9.96 15.91 38.45
C THR A 278 -10.15 16.03 36.94
N VAL A 279 -11.39 15.82 36.50
CA VAL A 279 -11.77 16.06 35.10
C VAL A 279 -11.94 17.57 34.87
N SER A 280 -11.40 18.04 33.75
CA SER A 280 -11.58 19.42 33.27
C SER A 280 -12.04 19.42 31.80
N ILE A 281 -12.67 20.52 31.36
CA ILE A 281 -13.09 20.67 29.97
C ILE A 281 -11.96 21.33 29.18
N MET A 282 -11.72 20.81 27.98
CA MET A 282 -10.86 21.42 26.98
C MET A 282 -11.72 22.11 25.91
N ASP A 283 -11.25 23.26 25.42
CA ASP A 283 -11.90 23.92 24.28
C ASP A 283 -11.77 23.04 23.02
N PHE A 284 -12.91 22.87 22.33
CA PHE A 284 -13.02 21.93 21.23
C PHE A 284 -14.05 22.39 20.21
N ASN A 285 -13.58 22.55 18.97
CA ASN A 285 -14.42 22.89 17.83
C ASN A 285 -15.03 21.63 17.24
N LYS A 286 -16.33 21.41 17.42
CA LYS A 286 -17.05 20.22 16.94
C LYS A 286 -17.14 20.14 15.41
N HIS A 287 -16.95 21.25 14.70
CA HIS A 287 -16.89 21.26 13.23
C HIS A 287 -15.75 20.41 12.65
N THR A 288 -14.72 20.09 13.43
CA THR A 288 -13.65 19.19 12.96
C THR A 288 -14.05 17.72 13.02
N LEU A 289 -15.14 17.37 13.71
CA LEU A 289 -15.58 15.98 13.82
C LEU A 289 -16.12 15.47 12.48
N THR A 290 -15.71 14.26 12.11
CA THR A 290 -16.28 13.50 11.00
C THR A 290 -16.44 12.04 11.41
N ALA A 291 -17.44 11.33 10.88
CA ALA A 291 -17.54 9.89 11.12
C ALA A 291 -16.33 9.18 10.49
N GLN A 292 -15.96 7.99 10.97
CA GLN A 292 -14.85 7.23 10.38
C GLN A 292 -15.14 6.82 8.92
N GLU A 293 -14.32 7.35 8.00
CA GLU A 293 -14.51 7.25 6.54
C GLU A 293 -13.77 6.06 5.91
N ASN A 294 -12.65 5.66 6.49
CA ASN A 294 -11.84 4.51 6.07
C ASN A 294 -12.12 3.26 6.91
N GLU A 295 -11.54 2.15 6.50
CA GLU A 295 -11.49 0.91 7.25
C GLU A 295 -10.67 1.12 8.54
N PRO A 296 -11.14 0.62 9.70
CA PRO A 296 -10.41 0.74 10.95
C PRO A 296 -9.12 -0.10 10.93
N VAL A 297 -8.13 0.33 11.71
CA VAL A 297 -6.95 -0.48 11.99
C VAL A 297 -7.35 -1.61 12.92
N ARG A 298 -6.98 -2.86 12.58
CA ARG A 298 -7.28 -4.05 13.38
C ARG A 298 -6.10 -4.99 13.45
N ILE A 299 -6.16 -5.92 14.40
CA ILE A 299 -5.32 -7.12 14.34
C ILE A 299 -5.92 -8.05 13.29
N THR A 300 -5.36 -8.05 12.09
CA THR A 300 -5.92 -8.79 10.93
C THR A 300 -5.40 -10.21 10.84
N GLU A 301 -4.27 -10.50 11.48
CA GLU A 301 -3.64 -11.82 11.47
C GLU A 301 -2.81 -12.05 12.75
N ARG A 302 -2.77 -13.30 13.22
CA ARG A 302 -1.96 -13.71 14.37
C ARG A 302 -0.98 -14.80 13.94
N ILE A 303 0.31 -14.47 13.96
CA ILE A 303 1.40 -15.33 13.52
C ILE A 303 2.12 -15.91 14.75
N PRO A 304 2.06 -17.23 14.98
CA PRO A 304 2.82 -17.84 16.07
C PRO A 304 4.32 -17.74 15.81
N ALA A 305 5.11 -17.69 16.88
CA ALA A 305 6.56 -17.75 16.76
C ALA A 305 7.01 -19.00 16.00
N LYS A 306 7.93 -18.81 15.03
CA LYS A 306 8.44 -19.88 14.19
C LYS A 306 9.64 -20.59 14.83
N GLU A 307 10.57 -19.80 15.36
CA GLU A 307 11.85 -20.32 15.87
C GLU A 307 12.39 -19.46 17.02
N LEU A 308 13.16 -20.09 17.91
CA LEU A 308 13.95 -19.42 18.94
C LEU A 308 15.43 -19.48 18.57
N ILE A 309 16.11 -18.34 18.62
CA ILE A 309 17.51 -18.20 18.22
C ILE A 309 18.32 -17.70 19.43
N VAL A 310 19.52 -18.25 19.62
CA VAL A 310 20.53 -17.65 20.51
C VAL A 310 21.65 -17.10 19.66
N THR A 311 21.85 -15.78 19.67
CA THR A 311 22.85 -15.13 18.80
C THR A 311 24.28 -15.43 19.28
N PRO A 312 25.31 -15.22 18.46
CA PRO A 312 26.70 -15.31 18.91
C PRO A 312 27.05 -14.39 20.08
N LYS A 313 26.35 -13.26 20.25
CA LYS A 313 26.44 -12.37 21.43
C LYS A 313 25.65 -12.85 22.64
N GLY A 314 24.90 -13.96 22.54
CA GLY A 314 24.12 -14.55 23.62
C GLY A 314 22.71 -13.96 23.79
N GLU A 315 22.23 -13.18 22.83
CA GLU A 315 20.88 -12.61 22.84
C GLU A 315 19.87 -13.71 22.51
N LYS A 316 18.70 -13.69 23.16
CA LYS A 316 17.62 -14.65 22.93
C LYS A 316 16.57 -14.03 22.04
N LEU A 317 16.45 -14.53 20.82
CA LEU A 317 15.54 -14.00 19.82
C LEU A 317 14.39 -14.96 19.52
N VAL A 318 13.30 -14.38 19.04
CA VAL A 318 12.19 -15.10 18.40
C VAL A 318 12.12 -14.63 16.95
N ASP A 319 12.11 -15.55 15.99
CA ASP A 319 11.83 -15.28 14.57
C ASP A 319 10.37 -15.63 14.27
N PHE A 320 9.62 -14.70 13.68
CA PHE A 320 8.26 -14.94 13.18
C PHE A 320 8.23 -15.38 11.71
N GLY A 321 9.37 -15.32 11.00
CA GLY A 321 9.53 -15.72 9.61
C GLY A 321 9.03 -14.70 8.59
N GLN A 322 8.47 -13.57 9.03
CA GLN A 322 7.89 -12.51 8.23
C GLN A 322 8.20 -11.16 8.89
N ASN A 323 8.71 -10.19 8.12
CA ASN A 323 8.76 -8.80 8.56
C ASN A 323 7.35 -8.20 8.45
N LEU A 324 6.81 -7.72 9.56
CA LEU A 324 5.41 -7.29 9.68
C LEU A 324 5.28 -6.03 10.53
N THR A 325 4.15 -5.35 10.43
CA THR A 325 3.76 -4.29 11.35
C THR A 325 2.76 -4.79 12.36
N GLY A 326 2.98 -4.48 13.65
CA GLY A 326 2.05 -4.85 14.70
C GLY A 326 2.68 -4.86 16.08
N ILE A 327 2.20 -5.77 16.92
CA ILE A 327 2.60 -5.94 18.32
C ILE A 327 2.74 -7.42 18.66
N VAL A 328 3.34 -7.75 19.80
CA VAL A 328 3.50 -9.15 20.23
C VAL A 328 2.64 -9.45 21.46
N GLU A 329 1.79 -10.46 21.35
CA GLU A 329 1.13 -11.09 22.50
C GLU A 329 2.15 -11.98 23.23
N VAL A 330 2.34 -11.72 24.53
CA VAL A 330 3.29 -12.46 25.38
C VAL A 330 2.56 -13.17 26.52
N LYS A 331 2.66 -14.50 26.56
CA LYS A 331 2.12 -15.34 27.63
C LYS A 331 3.21 -15.73 28.61
N VAL A 332 3.05 -15.35 29.88
CA VAL A 332 4.09 -15.55 30.88
C VAL A 332 3.54 -15.87 32.26
N HIS A 333 4.33 -16.62 33.04
CA HIS A 333 4.14 -16.81 34.47
C HIS A 333 5.36 -16.25 35.20
N GLY A 334 5.36 -14.94 35.42
CA GLY A 334 6.49 -14.21 36.01
C GLY A 334 6.35 -14.03 37.52
N ARG A 335 7.46 -13.84 38.22
CA ARG A 335 7.46 -13.44 39.65
C ARG A 335 6.93 -12.01 39.78
N LYS A 336 6.29 -11.69 40.91
CA LYS A 336 5.85 -10.32 41.18
C LYS A 336 7.03 -9.34 41.10
N GLY A 337 6.89 -8.27 40.33
CA GLY A 337 7.94 -7.27 40.07
C GLY A 337 9.00 -7.70 39.05
N GLN A 338 8.91 -8.89 38.46
CA GLN A 338 9.80 -9.30 37.37
C GLN A 338 9.53 -8.43 36.15
N LYS A 339 10.59 -7.77 35.67
CA LYS A 339 10.60 -6.99 34.43
C LYS A 339 10.97 -7.88 33.24
N ILE A 340 10.11 -7.90 32.23
CA ILE A 340 10.35 -8.53 30.93
C ILE A 340 10.42 -7.41 29.90
N VAL A 341 11.42 -7.47 29.00
CA VAL A 341 11.61 -6.46 27.96
C VAL A 341 11.64 -7.13 26.61
N ILE A 342 10.84 -6.59 25.68
CA ILE A 342 10.74 -7.05 24.30
C ILE A 342 11.23 -5.93 23.39
N ARG A 343 12.36 -6.14 22.72
CA ARG A 343 12.90 -5.21 21.70
C ARG A 343 12.61 -5.78 20.32
N HIS A 344 12.29 -4.92 19.36
CA HIS A 344 11.87 -5.31 18.01
C HIS A 344 12.91 -4.94 16.94
N ALA A 345 13.10 -5.79 15.92
CA ALA A 345 13.95 -5.48 14.77
C ALA A 345 13.47 -6.17 13.48
N GLU A 346 13.74 -5.54 12.34
CA GLU A 346 13.43 -6.10 11.01
C GLU A 346 14.40 -7.21 10.59
N VAL A 347 15.67 -7.13 11.04
CA VAL A 347 16.78 -7.91 10.48
C VAL A 347 17.83 -8.26 11.53
N LEU A 348 18.71 -9.19 11.19
CA LEU A 348 19.92 -9.52 11.92
C LEU A 348 21.15 -8.95 11.20
N ASP A 349 22.23 -8.69 11.94
CA ASP A 349 23.51 -8.31 11.33
C ASP A 349 24.15 -9.49 10.56
N LYS A 350 25.20 -9.21 9.78
CA LYS A 350 25.91 -10.24 9.00
C LYS A 350 26.49 -11.39 9.84
N ASP A 351 26.69 -11.16 11.14
CA ASP A 351 27.20 -12.15 12.09
C ASP A 351 26.03 -12.88 12.80
N GLY A 352 24.78 -12.60 12.45
CA GLY A 352 23.58 -13.22 12.99
C GLY A 352 23.12 -12.66 14.35
N ASN A 353 23.52 -11.43 14.70
CA ASN A 353 23.08 -10.77 15.94
C ASN A 353 21.93 -9.79 15.71
N PHE A 354 21.25 -9.41 16.78
CA PHE A 354 20.13 -8.47 16.72
C PHE A 354 20.59 -7.09 16.22
N TYR A 355 19.87 -6.51 15.25
CA TYR A 355 20.28 -5.26 14.60
C TYR A 355 19.18 -4.19 14.64
N THR A 356 19.43 -3.11 15.38
CA THR A 356 18.46 -2.03 15.62
C THR A 356 18.83 -0.70 14.99
N GLU A 357 19.97 -0.59 14.30
CA GLU A 357 20.43 0.71 13.75
C GLU A 357 19.48 1.28 12.69
N THR A 358 18.70 0.43 11.99
CA THR A 358 17.67 0.88 11.03
C THR A 358 16.50 1.62 11.69
N LEU A 359 16.34 1.48 13.01
CA LEU A 359 15.30 2.17 13.79
C LEU A 359 15.65 3.63 14.09
N ARG A 360 16.93 4.02 13.90
CA ARG A 360 17.49 5.31 14.30
C ARG A 360 17.21 5.61 15.78
N GLN A 361 16.37 6.60 16.09
CA GLN A 361 16.07 6.97 17.48
C GLN A 361 14.80 6.30 18.03
N ALA A 362 14.05 5.55 17.22
CA ALA A 362 12.95 4.73 17.71
C ALA A 362 13.51 3.58 18.55
N LYS A 363 13.01 3.41 19.77
CA LYS A 363 13.46 2.33 20.67
C LYS A 363 12.77 1.01 20.36
N SER A 364 11.49 1.06 19.99
CA SER A 364 10.64 -0.11 19.72
C SER A 364 10.74 -1.16 20.85
N GLU A 365 10.57 -0.71 22.09
CA GLU A 365 10.76 -1.52 23.30
C GLU A 365 9.49 -1.57 24.16
N ASP A 366 8.93 -2.76 24.34
CA ASP A 366 7.82 -2.98 25.27
C ASP A 366 8.34 -3.58 26.58
N THR A 367 7.88 -3.05 27.71
CA THR A 367 8.26 -3.47 29.06
C THR A 367 7.05 -3.97 29.83
N TYR A 368 7.12 -5.19 30.37
CA TYR A 368 6.07 -5.79 31.19
C TYR A 368 6.57 -6.04 32.62
N ILE A 369 5.80 -5.60 33.61
CA ILE A 369 6.08 -5.85 35.04
C ILE A 369 5.01 -6.79 35.58
N CYS A 370 5.44 -8.00 35.94
CA CYS A 370 4.57 -9.11 36.31
C CYS A 370 3.99 -8.97 37.73
N ASN A 371 2.77 -9.43 37.94
CA ASN A 371 2.09 -9.40 39.23
C ASN A 371 2.28 -10.66 40.08
N GLY A 372 2.92 -11.70 39.53
CA GLY A 372 3.14 -12.99 40.20
C GLY A 372 2.20 -14.11 39.74
N GLY A 373 1.21 -13.83 38.88
CA GLY A 373 0.28 -14.79 38.30
C GLY A 373 0.63 -15.19 36.86
N GLY A 374 -0.23 -16.02 36.26
CA GLY A 374 -0.22 -16.25 34.81
C GLY A 374 -0.88 -15.07 34.09
N GLN A 375 -0.19 -14.50 33.10
CA GLN A 375 -0.57 -13.24 32.46
C GLN A 375 -0.40 -13.33 30.94
N THR A 376 -1.22 -12.56 30.23
CA THR A 376 -1.08 -12.31 28.80
C THR A 376 -0.92 -10.81 28.63
N PHE A 377 0.23 -10.40 28.12
CA PHE A 377 0.52 -9.00 27.81
C PHE A 377 0.30 -8.73 26.33
N LEU A 378 -0.29 -7.59 26.03
CA LEU A 378 -0.47 -7.06 24.70
C LEU A 378 -0.44 -5.53 24.80
N PRO A 379 0.42 -4.81 24.06
CA PRO A 379 0.42 -3.34 24.05
C PRO A 379 -0.91 -2.77 23.53
N HIS A 380 -1.24 -1.55 23.97
CA HIS A 380 -2.49 -0.88 23.62
C HIS A 380 -2.33 0.23 22.57
N PHE A 381 -1.32 1.10 22.71
CA PHE A 381 -1.21 2.34 21.92
C PHE A 381 0.14 2.54 21.23
N THR A 382 0.80 1.43 20.89
CA THR A 382 2.04 1.40 20.12
C THR A 382 1.99 0.32 19.03
N PHE A 383 2.93 0.36 18.11
CA PHE A 383 3.13 -0.67 17.09
C PHE A 383 4.58 -0.61 16.59
N HIS A 384 5.08 -1.71 16.04
CA HIS A 384 6.46 -1.85 15.58
C HIS A 384 6.49 -2.53 14.22
N GLY A 385 7.48 -2.20 13.39
CA GLY A 385 7.84 -2.98 12.20
C GLY A 385 8.98 -3.95 12.53
N PHE A 386 8.75 -5.25 12.43
CA PHE A 386 9.72 -6.26 12.86
C PHE A 386 9.47 -7.64 12.25
N ARG A 387 10.55 -8.43 12.20
CA ARG A 387 10.52 -9.88 12.02
C ARG A 387 11.00 -10.62 13.26
N TYR A 388 11.91 -10.00 13.99
CA TYR A 388 12.58 -10.57 15.16
C TYR A 388 12.23 -9.77 16.40
N ILE A 389 12.11 -10.47 17.52
CA ILE A 389 12.16 -9.83 18.84
C ILE A 389 13.32 -10.36 19.66
N CYS A 390 13.95 -9.50 20.46
CA CYS A 390 14.88 -9.87 21.51
C CYS A 390 14.16 -9.84 22.86
N VAL A 391 14.26 -10.94 23.61
CA VAL A 391 13.57 -11.11 24.89
C VAL A 391 14.55 -11.09 26.05
N GLU A 392 14.33 -10.17 26.99
CA GLU A 392 15.11 -10.04 28.21
C GLU A 392 14.23 -10.24 29.46
N GLY A 393 14.85 -10.65 30.57
CA GLY A 393 14.15 -10.90 31.83
C GLY A 393 13.47 -12.26 31.91
N MET A 394 13.69 -13.17 30.96
CA MET A 394 13.20 -14.55 30.94
C MET A 394 14.35 -15.57 30.78
N GLU A 395 14.35 -16.62 31.61
CA GLU A 395 15.40 -17.66 31.59
C GLU A 395 15.13 -18.72 30.51
N GLU A 396 13.92 -19.26 30.47
CA GLU A 396 13.49 -20.25 29.49
C GLU A 396 12.41 -19.66 28.59
N LEU A 397 12.57 -19.85 27.27
CA LEU A 397 11.62 -19.40 26.25
C LEU A 397 11.03 -20.62 25.55
N THR A 398 9.74 -20.57 25.24
CA THR A 398 9.08 -21.49 24.30
C THR A 398 8.31 -20.70 23.25
N THR A 399 8.13 -21.24 22.06
CA THR A 399 7.46 -20.54 20.96
C THR A 399 5.99 -20.24 21.27
N GLU A 400 5.31 -21.06 22.07
CA GLU A 400 3.91 -20.88 22.46
C GLU A 400 3.67 -19.63 23.31
N GLN A 401 4.73 -19.04 23.86
CA GLN A 401 4.66 -17.81 24.64
C GLN A 401 4.48 -16.57 23.77
N PHE A 402 4.76 -16.63 22.46
CA PHE A 402 4.86 -15.46 21.60
C PHE A 402 3.99 -15.59 20.36
N THR A 403 3.18 -14.57 20.10
CA THR A 403 2.37 -14.47 18.87
C THR A 403 2.42 -13.04 18.36
N ALA A 404 2.94 -12.84 17.15
CA ALA A 404 2.89 -11.55 16.49
C ALA A 404 1.46 -11.27 16.01
N CYS A 405 0.93 -10.11 16.36
CA CYS A 405 -0.40 -9.64 16.01
C CYS A 405 -0.25 -8.56 14.94
N VAL A 406 -0.49 -8.92 13.69
CA VAL A 406 -0.33 -8.05 12.52
C VAL A 406 -1.40 -6.96 12.55
N MET A 407 -1.00 -5.71 12.41
CA MET A 407 -1.89 -4.55 12.46
C MET A 407 -1.83 -3.73 11.17
N HIS A 408 -2.99 -3.49 10.57
CA HIS A 408 -3.17 -2.54 9.46
C HIS A 408 -4.65 -2.17 9.31
N SER A 409 -4.95 -1.19 8.46
CA SER A 409 -6.34 -0.87 8.07
C SER A 409 -6.96 -2.08 7.40
N ASP A 410 -8.13 -2.52 7.87
CA ASP A 410 -8.78 -3.79 7.49
C ASP A 410 -9.42 -3.76 6.10
N MET A 411 -8.64 -3.35 5.09
CA MET A 411 -9.04 -3.28 3.70
C MET A 411 -9.17 -4.69 3.10
N GLU A 412 -10.23 -4.93 2.34
CA GLU A 412 -10.45 -6.19 1.65
C GLU A 412 -9.35 -6.48 0.62
N LYS A 413 -8.93 -7.74 0.52
CA LYS A 413 -8.06 -8.20 -0.58
C LYS A 413 -8.88 -8.25 -1.87
N LEU A 414 -8.39 -7.64 -2.95
CA LEU A 414 -9.05 -7.66 -4.25
C LEU A 414 -8.28 -8.50 -5.27
N GLY A 415 -6.95 -8.43 -5.26
CA GLY A 415 -6.10 -9.01 -6.29
C GLY A 415 -5.14 -10.07 -5.75
N ASP A 416 -4.87 -11.09 -6.55
CA ASP A 416 -3.78 -12.04 -6.35
C ASP A 416 -3.08 -12.33 -7.68
N PHE A 417 -1.75 -12.39 -7.66
CA PHE A 417 -0.94 -12.78 -8.81
C PHE A 417 -0.16 -14.04 -8.45
N GLN A 418 -0.16 -15.01 -9.36
CA GLN A 418 0.59 -16.26 -9.21
C GLN A 418 1.23 -16.64 -10.53
N CYS A 419 2.40 -17.28 -10.45
CA CYS A 419 3.11 -17.78 -11.62
C CYS A 419 3.93 -19.03 -11.30
N SER A 420 4.53 -19.65 -12.32
CA SER A 420 5.38 -20.84 -12.13
C SER A 420 6.71 -20.55 -11.41
N ASN A 421 7.19 -19.31 -11.41
CA ASN A 421 8.44 -18.93 -10.76
C ASN A 421 8.22 -18.57 -9.27
N GLN A 422 8.80 -19.37 -8.38
CA GLN A 422 8.60 -19.20 -6.93
C GLN A 422 9.21 -17.90 -6.37
N LYS A 423 10.29 -17.38 -6.96
CA LYS A 423 10.89 -16.12 -6.52
C LYS A 423 10.02 -14.92 -6.89
N VAL A 424 9.38 -14.97 -8.05
CA VAL A 424 8.39 -13.96 -8.46
C VAL A 424 7.13 -14.04 -7.58
N ASN A 425 6.67 -15.24 -7.22
CA ASN A 425 5.59 -15.38 -6.24
C ASN A 425 5.98 -14.84 -4.87
N GLN A 426 7.24 -15.03 -4.45
CA GLN A 426 7.75 -14.43 -3.21
C GLN A 426 7.83 -12.91 -3.32
N LEU A 427 8.25 -12.36 -4.46
CA LEU A 427 8.21 -10.92 -4.72
C LEU A 427 6.78 -10.37 -4.56
N GLN A 428 5.78 -11.01 -5.16
CA GLN A 428 4.38 -10.58 -4.98
C GLN A 428 3.93 -10.63 -3.51
N LYS A 429 4.32 -11.66 -2.76
CA LYS A 429 4.07 -11.71 -1.31
C LYS A 429 4.75 -10.56 -0.58
N ASN A 430 5.99 -10.24 -0.92
CA ASN A 430 6.73 -9.13 -0.34
C ASN A 430 6.05 -7.77 -0.61
N ILE A 431 5.52 -7.58 -1.82
CA ILE A 431 4.73 -6.41 -2.21
C ILE A 431 3.46 -6.31 -1.34
N ALA A 432 2.70 -7.41 -1.23
CA ALA A 432 1.47 -7.45 -0.46
C ALA A 432 1.71 -7.20 1.04
N TRP A 433 2.77 -7.76 1.62
CA TRP A 433 3.18 -7.49 3.00
C TRP A 433 3.63 -6.04 3.19
N GLY A 434 4.49 -5.52 2.33
CA GLY A 434 4.94 -4.12 2.41
C GLY A 434 3.79 -3.12 2.32
N GLN A 435 2.75 -3.41 1.54
CA GLN A 435 1.52 -2.60 1.53
C GLN A 435 0.75 -2.69 2.85
N ARG A 436 0.49 -3.91 3.35
CA ARG A 436 -0.25 -4.12 4.61
C ARG A 436 0.41 -3.33 5.73
N ASP A 437 1.72 -3.52 5.87
CA ASP A 437 2.51 -3.00 6.96
C ASP A 437 2.51 -1.47 7.02
N ASN A 438 2.38 -0.81 5.88
CA ASN A 438 2.41 0.65 5.81
C ASN A 438 1.05 1.31 5.56
N PHE A 439 -0.04 0.54 5.53
CA PHE A 439 -1.39 1.09 5.40
C PHE A 439 -2.09 1.03 6.77
N LEU A 440 -1.51 1.71 7.76
CA LEU A 440 -2.02 1.85 9.12
C LEU A 440 -2.63 3.24 9.27
N ASP A 441 -3.92 3.35 8.94
CA ASP A 441 -4.75 4.57 8.87
C ASP A 441 -4.32 5.66 7.87
N ILE A 442 -3.03 5.75 7.55
CA ILE A 442 -2.43 6.56 6.49
C ILE A 442 -1.39 5.72 5.71
N PRO A 443 -1.03 6.06 4.46
CA PRO A 443 0.00 5.34 3.70
C PRO A 443 1.39 5.79 4.16
N THR A 444 1.96 5.16 5.19
CA THR A 444 3.27 5.51 5.75
C THR A 444 4.41 5.18 4.78
N ASP A 445 5.57 5.82 4.89
CA ASP A 445 6.79 5.37 4.20
C ASP A 445 7.24 3.99 4.71
N CYS A 446 7.51 3.92 6.01
CA CYS A 446 7.99 2.72 6.67
C CYS A 446 7.32 2.56 8.05
N PRO A 447 7.25 1.37 8.65
CA PRO A 447 6.48 1.17 9.88
C PRO A 447 7.32 1.04 11.16
N GLN A 448 8.65 1.04 11.07
CA GLN A 448 9.58 0.67 12.15
C GLN A 448 10.31 1.86 12.79
N ARG A 449 10.88 2.78 12.00
CA ARG A 449 11.78 3.83 12.52
C ARG A 449 11.02 5.06 12.99
N ASP A 450 11.75 6.08 13.43
CA ASP A 450 11.26 7.39 13.85
C ASP A 450 10.75 8.28 12.69
N GLU A 451 9.84 7.75 11.87
CA GLU A 451 9.28 8.40 10.68
C GLU A 451 7.80 8.02 10.49
N ARG A 452 7.47 6.93 9.81
CA ARG A 452 6.08 6.43 9.68
C ARG A 452 5.11 7.53 9.25
N LEU A 453 5.55 8.36 8.31
CA LEU A 453 4.83 9.56 7.85
C LEU A 453 4.13 9.25 6.54
N GLY A 454 3.00 9.91 6.28
CA GLY A 454 2.26 9.79 5.03
C GLY A 454 2.97 10.47 3.87
N TRP A 455 4.13 9.96 3.46
CA TRP A 455 4.93 10.52 2.39
C TRP A 455 4.20 10.44 1.05
N THR A 456 4.02 11.60 0.43
CA THR A 456 3.12 11.75 -0.71
C THR A 456 3.66 11.11 -1.99
N GLY A 457 4.98 11.13 -2.19
CA GLY A 457 5.63 10.53 -3.35
C GLY A 457 5.52 9.01 -3.35
N ASP A 458 5.79 8.40 -2.21
CA ASP A 458 5.70 6.98 -1.98
C ASP A 458 4.29 6.47 -2.30
N ALA A 459 3.28 7.09 -1.68
CA ALA A 459 1.89 6.72 -1.86
C ALA A 459 1.45 6.81 -3.34
N GLN A 460 1.87 7.85 -4.06
CA GLN A 460 1.48 8.01 -5.47
C GLN A 460 2.18 6.99 -6.39
N ILE A 461 3.48 6.73 -6.19
CA ILE A 461 4.26 5.75 -6.96
C ILE A 461 3.63 4.36 -6.86
N PHE A 462 3.16 4.00 -5.67
CA PHE A 462 2.63 2.67 -5.38
C PHE A 462 1.11 2.53 -5.60
N SER A 463 0.39 3.64 -5.79
CA SER A 463 -1.08 3.68 -5.80
C SER A 463 -1.75 2.70 -6.76
N TRP A 464 -1.20 2.49 -7.96
CA TRP A 464 -1.72 1.53 -8.94
C TRP A 464 -1.65 0.09 -8.44
N THR A 465 -0.48 -0.36 -7.97
CA THR A 465 -0.32 -1.68 -7.34
C THR A 465 -1.23 -1.82 -6.13
N ALA A 466 -1.29 -0.79 -5.28
CA ALA A 466 -2.08 -0.81 -4.05
C ALA A 466 -3.58 -1.07 -4.32
N ALA A 467 -4.13 -0.40 -5.34
CA ALA A 467 -5.54 -0.46 -5.71
C ALA A 467 -5.95 -1.78 -6.37
N ILE A 468 -5.00 -2.54 -6.94
CA ILE A 468 -5.24 -3.91 -7.43
C ILE A 468 -5.16 -4.91 -6.28
N ASN A 469 -4.14 -4.80 -5.41
CA ASN A 469 -3.96 -5.73 -4.29
C ASN A 469 -5.12 -5.70 -3.29
N ARG A 470 -5.60 -4.49 -2.93
CA ARG A 470 -6.63 -4.28 -1.90
C ARG A 470 -7.60 -3.18 -2.28
N ASN A 471 -8.76 -3.17 -1.64
CA ASN A 471 -9.76 -2.13 -1.79
C ASN A 471 -9.29 -0.86 -1.07
N THR A 472 -8.73 0.07 -1.84
CA THR A 472 -8.17 1.33 -1.32
C THR A 472 -9.12 2.52 -1.46
N ALA A 473 -10.36 2.29 -1.91
CA ALA A 473 -11.29 3.37 -2.22
C ALA A 473 -11.58 4.28 -1.01
N LEU A 474 -11.92 3.69 0.14
CA LEU A 474 -12.22 4.46 1.35
C LEU A 474 -10.95 4.96 2.03
N PHE A 475 -9.90 4.14 2.08
CA PHE A 475 -8.59 4.52 2.60
C PHE A 475 -8.03 5.78 1.92
N PHE A 476 -7.94 5.79 0.58
CA PHE A 476 -7.46 6.96 -0.15
C PHE A 476 -8.46 8.12 -0.12
N ARG A 477 -9.79 7.87 -0.08
CA ARG A 477 -10.76 8.96 0.08
C ARG A 477 -10.54 9.72 1.38
N LYS A 478 -10.35 9.01 2.50
CA LYS A 478 -10.05 9.62 3.80
C LYS A 478 -8.76 10.42 3.76
N TRP A 479 -7.68 9.80 3.27
CA TRP A 479 -6.36 10.43 3.27
C TRP A 479 -6.31 11.62 2.30
N MET A 480 -6.96 11.54 1.14
CA MET A 480 -7.05 12.68 0.21
C MET A 480 -7.83 13.86 0.77
N ARG A 481 -8.79 13.63 1.68
CA ARG A 481 -9.43 14.73 2.43
C ARG A 481 -8.46 15.40 3.43
N ASP A 482 -7.50 14.66 3.99
CA ASP A 482 -6.41 15.24 4.79
C ASP A 482 -5.46 16.04 3.88
N VAL A 483 -5.06 15.47 2.73
CA VAL A 483 -4.19 16.14 1.74
C VAL A 483 -4.84 17.46 1.28
N SER A 484 -6.12 17.43 0.95
CA SER A 484 -6.86 18.61 0.52
C SER A 484 -7.04 19.65 1.64
N ALA A 485 -7.10 19.23 2.91
CA ALA A 485 -7.26 20.15 4.03
C ALA A 485 -5.98 20.94 4.34
N GLU A 486 -4.82 20.34 4.10
CA GLU A 486 -3.51 20.95 4.33
C GLU A 486 -2.90 21.61 3.08
N SER A 487 -3.50 21.39 1.91
CA SER A 487 -3.08 22.00 0.65
C SER A 487 -3.68 23.39 0.43
N SER A 488 -2.94 24.25 -0.26
CA SER A 488 -3.43 25.58 -0.66
C SER A 488 -2.77 26.07 -1.93
N LEU A 489 -3.41 27.00 -2.64
CA LEU A 489 -2.81 27.68 -3.80
C LEU A 489 -1.56 28.52 -3.45
N GLU A 490 -1.36 28.85 -2.17
CA GLU A 490 -0.25 29.69 -1.70
C GLU A 490 1.01 28.87 -1.38
N LYS A 491 0.84 27.73 -0.70
CA LYS A 491 1.95 26.85 -0.30
C LYS A 491 2.15 25.65 -1.22
N GLY A 492 1.13 25.27 -1.98
CA GLY A 492 1.02 24.00 -2.71
C GLY A 492 0.62 22.85 -1.77
N VAL A 493 1.08 21.65 -2.09
CA VAL A 493 0.74 20.40 -1.39
C VAL A 493 1.92 19.94 -0.50
N PRO A 494 1.70 19.52 0.76
CA PRO A 494 2.75 19.03 1.65
C PRO A 494 3.53 17.81 1.10
N HIS A 495 4.76 17.64 1.58
CA HIS A 495 5.56 16.42 1.29
C HIS A 495 5.11 15.20 2.10
N VAL A 496 4.55 15.42 3.29
CA VAL A 496 3.94 14.38 4.14
C VAL A 496 2.57 14.86 4.59
N VAL A 497 1.60 13.95 4.67
CA VAL A 497 0.25 14.25 5.14
C VAL A 497 -0.22 13.16 6.13
N PRO A 498 -0.61 13.50 7.37
CA PRO A 498 -0.68 14.87 7.93
C PRO A 498 0.68 15.58 8.07
N ASP A 499 0.69 16.90 7.83
CA ASP A 499 1.89 17.72 7.78
C ASP A 499 2.39 18.07 9.19
N ILE A 500 3.56 17.54 9.50
CA ILE A 500 4.32 17.87 10.72
C ILE A 500 5.71 18.46 10.40
N LEU A 501 6.06 18.58 9.11
CA LEU A 501 7.39 18.99 8.66
C LEU A 501 7.42 20.45 8.18
N GLY A 502 6.27 21.01 7.80
CA GLY A 502 6.18 22.36 7.25
C GLY A 502 6.83 22.49 5.87
N SER A 503 7.00 21.37 5.15
CA SER A 503 7.67 21.30 3.85
C SER A 503 6.68 20.94 2.74
N TYR A 504 6.72 21.69 1.64
CA TYR A 504 5.70 21.68 0.59
C TYR A 504 6.33 21.76 -0.79
N SER A 505 5.55 21.31 -1.77
CA SER A 505 5.75 21.60 -3.19
C SER A 505 7.01 21.02 -3.82
N SER A 506 7.02 19.70 -3.98
CA SER A 506 7.99 18.99 -4.82
C SER A 506 7.26 18.14 -5.85
N ALA A 507 7.79 18.09 -7.07
CA ALA A 507 7.32 17.16 -8.09
C ALA A 507 7.50 15.71 -7.64
N ALA A 508 6.70 14.82 -8.23
CA ALA A 508 6.46 13.42 -7.86
C ALA A 508 5.87 13.19 -6.46
N TRP A 509 6.12 14.07 -5.49
CA TRP A 509 5.54 14.01 -4.15
C TRP A 509 4.17 14.69 -4.09
N SER A 510 4.16 16.00 -4.27
CA SER A 510 2.97 16.85 -4.24
C SER A 510 1.96 16.53 -5.35
N ASP A 511 2.41 15.84 -6.42
CA ASP A 511 1.57 15.35 -7.51
C ASP A 511 0.55 14.28 -7.09
N VAL A 512 0.69 13.73 -5.87
CA VAL A 512 -0.32 12.85 -5.25
C VAL A 512 -1.72 13.48 -5.25
N ALA A 513 -1.79 14.81 -5.16
CA ALA A 513 -3.03 15.59 -5.17
C ALA A 513 -3.88 15.33 -6.41
N VAL A 514 -3.24 14.92 -7.52
CA VAL A 514 -3.88 14.64 -8.80
C VAL A 514 -3.88 13.14 -9.10
N ILE A 515 -2.76 12.45 -8.84
CA ILE A 515 -2.57 11.07 -9.29
C ILE A 515 -3.43 10.09 -8.49
N VAL A 516 -3.47 10.16 -7.16
CA VAL A 516 -4.25 9.21 -6.35
C VAL A 516 -5.76 9.31 -6.64
N PRO A 517 -6.40 10.50 -6.69
CA PRO A 517 -7.79 10.60 -7.12
C PRO A 517 -8.05 9.99 -8.50
N TRP A 518 -7.13 10.19 -9.44
CA TRP A 518 -7.22 9.60 -10.78
C TRP A 518 -7.13 8.08 -10.77
N VAL A 519 -6.23 7.50 -9.96
CA VAL A 519 -6.11 6.04 -9.79
C VAL A 519 -7.38 5.45 -9.21
N VAL A 520 -7.92 6.05 -8.13
CA VAL A 520 -9.18 5.59 -7.53
C VAL A 520 -10.33 5.64 -8.56
N TYR A 521 -10.42 6.70 -9.35
CA TYR A 521 -11.41 6.78 -10.43
C TYR A 521 -11.21 5.68 -11.48
N GLN A 522 -9.98 5.47 -11.95
CA GLN A 522 -9.69 4.46 -12.98
C GLN A 522 -9.97 3.04 -12.50
N THR A 523 -9.63 2.71 -11.26
CA THR A 523 -9.80 1.36 -10.70
C THR A 523 -11.26 1.07 -10.30
N TYR A 524 -11.96 2.04 -9.72
CA TYR A 524 -13.30 1.80 -9.12
C TYR A 524 -14.45 2.49 -9.87
N GLY A 525 -14.16 3.32 -10.86
CA GLY A 525 -15.18 4.12 -11.57
C GLY A 525 -15.76 5.27 -10.75
N ASP A 526 -15.17 5.59 -9.59
CA ASP A 526 -15.70 6.59 -8.67
C ASP A 526 -15.47 8.02 -9.18
N LYS A 527 -16.51 8.67 -9.68
CA LYS A 527 -16.44 10.10 -10.06
C LYS A 527 -16.51 11.04 -8.84
N GLY A 528 -16.99 10.55 -7.70
CA GLY A 528 -17.09 11.28 -6.43
C GLY A 528 -15.72 11.69 -5.90
N ILE A 529 -14.71 10.81 -5.94
CA ILE A 529 -13.34 11.16 -5.50
C ILE A 529 -12.76 12.34 -6.30
N LEU A 530 -13.02 12.38 -7.62
CA LEU A 530 -12.60 13.48 -8.49
C LEU A 530 -13.35 14.77 -8.15
N LYS A 531 -14.67 14.68 -7.94
CA LYS A 531 -15.50 15.84 -7.59
C LYS A 531 -15.11 16.43 -6.24
N GLU A 532 -14.85 15.59 -5.25
CA GLU A 532 -14.43 16.01 -3.90
C GLU A 532 -13.06 16.69 -3.92
N ASN A 533 -12.12 16.18 -4.72
CA ASN A 533 -10.74 16.68 -4.77
C ASN A 533 -10.48 17.70 -5.88
N TRP A 534 -11.47 18.04 -6.72
CA TRP A 534 -11.30 18.92 -7.88
C TRP A 534 -10.52 20.19 -7.55
N LYS A 535 -10.90 20.85 -6.44
CA LYS A 535 -10.22 22.05 -5.95
C LYS A 535 -8.71 21.81 -5.74
N CYS A 536 -8.36 20.80 -4.93
CA CYS A 536 -6.98 20.46 -4.63
C CYS A 536 -6.20 20.10 -5.91
N MET A 537 -6.81 19.33 -6.81
CA MET A 537 -6.20 18.90 -8.08
C MET A 537 -5.83 20.11 -8.95
N HIS A 538 -6.78 21.00 -9.21
CA HIS A 538 -6.55 22.13 -10.11
C HIS A 538 -5.72 23.24 -9.47
N GLU A 539 -5.83 23.44 -8.15
CA GLU A 539 -5.00 24.42 -7.42
C GLU A 539 -3.54 23.99 -7.33
N TRP A 540 -3.24 22.68 -7.29
CA TRP A 540 -1.86 22.21 -7.38
C TRP A 540 -1.20 22.57 -8.72
N VAL A 541 -1.90 22.32 -9.83
CA VAL A 541 -1.44 22.71 -11.17
C VAL A 541 -1.31 24.23 -11.29
N ASP A 542 -2.29 24.98 -10.75
CA ASP A 542 -2.24 26.44 -10.75
C ASP A 542 -1.14 27.00 -9.84
N TYR A 543 -0.77 26.32 -8.74
CA TYR A 543 0.38 26.65 -7.92
C TYR A 543 1.67 26.51 -8.72
N ILE A 544 1.92 25.35 -9.36
CA ILE A 544 3.10 25.14 -10.20
C ILE A 544 3.16 26.22 -11.30
N ARG A 545 2.01 26.52 -11.91
CA ARG A 545 1.87 27.57 -12.90
C ARG A 545 2.29 28.95 -12.38
N ASN A 546 2.10 29.23 -11.10
CA ASN A 546 2.50 30.50 -10.48
C ASN A 546 3.99 30.53 -10.10
N GLN A 547 4.64 29.36 -9.98
CA GLN A 547 6.07 29.24 -9.65
C GLN A 547 6.99 29.18 -10.89
N ARG A 548 6.42 29.08 -12.09
CA ARG A 548 7.19 28.97 -13.34
C ARG A 548 7.89 30.28 -13.73
N GLY A 549 8.99 30.15 -14.47
CA GLY A 549 9.69 31.29 -15.08
C GLY A 549 8.97 31.85 -16.31
N GLU A 550 9.54 32.90 -16.92
CA GLU A 550 9.01 33.51 -18.15
C GLU A 550 8.96 32.52 -19.34
N ASN A 551 9.83 31.50 -19.33
CA ASN A 551 9.84 30.41 -20.31
C ASN A 551 8.66 29.43 -20.15
N GLY A 552 7.84 29.57 -19.10
CA GLY A 552 6.68 28.72 -18.85
C GLY A 552 6.97 27.40 -18.12
N LEU A 553 8.20 27.20 -17.63
CA LEU A 553 8.67 26.00 -16.94
C LEU A 553 8.89 26.22 -15.44
N TRP A 554 8.64 25.19 -14.64
CA TRP A 554 8.91 25.15 -13.21
C TRP A 554 10.38 24.76 -12.96
N GLN A 555 11.22 25.75 -12.67
CA GLN A 555 12.67 25.60 -12.49
C GLN A 555 13.13 26.22 -11.16
N THR A 556 12.26 26.19 -10.16
CA THR A 556 12.43 26.84 -8.86
C THR A 556 12.03 25.88 -7.74
N GLY A 557 12.41 26.22 -6.51
CA GLY A 557 12.06 25.43 -5.33
C GLY A 557 12.91 24.16 -5.17
N PHE A 558 12.66 23.46 -4.07
CA PHE A 558 13.34 22.20 -3.77
C PHE A 558 12.69 21.04 -4.54
N GLN A 559 13.51 20.07 -4.95
CA GLN A 559 13.07 18.85 -5.65
C GLN A 559 13.90 17.67 -5.15
N TYR A 560 13.24 16.56 -4.81
CA TYR A 560 13.91 15.29 -4.47
C TYR A 560 14.59 14.65 -5.69
N GLY A 561 14.06 14.89 -6.90
CA GLY A 561 14.52 14.25 -8.13
C GLY A 561 14.19 12.76 -8.17
N ASP A 562 14.98 11.98 -8.90
CA ASP A 562 14.84 10.53 -8.90
C ASP A 562 15.52 9.94 -7.66
N TRP A 563 14.80 9.94 -6.55
CA TRP A 563 15.30 9.57 -5.24
C TRP A 563 15.78 8.12 -5.20
N LEU A 564 16.98 7.90 -4.64
CA LEU A 564 17.63 6.59 -4.51
C LEU A 564 17.95 5.89 -5.84
N ALA A 565 18.04 6.65 -6.93
CA ALA A 565 18.58 6.15 -8.19
C ALA A 565 20.09 5.83 -8.08
N LEU A 566 20.55 4.91 -8.93
CA LEU A 566 21.91 4.37 -8.93
C LEU A 566 22.75 4.88 -10.12
N ASP A 567 22.23 5.87 -10.85
CA ASP A 567 22.81 6.43 -12.07
C ASP A 567 23.82 7.57 -11.82
N LYS A 568 24.20 7.78 -10.55
CA LYS A 568 25.16 8.79 -10.09
C LYS A 568 26.21 8.13 -9.20
N GLU A 569 27.44 8.66 -9.23
CA GLU A 569 28.49 8.26 -8.28
C GLU A 569 27.99 8.42 -6.83
N GLU A 570 28.32 7.44 -5.98
CA GLU A 570 27.91 7.45 -4.58
C GLU A 570 28.32 8.75 -3.89
N SER A 571 27.34 9.44 -3.31
CA SER A 571 27.54 10.69 -2.60
C SER A 571 26.53 10.82 -1.47
N ALA A 572 26.72 11.81 -0.59
CA ALA A 572 25.72 12.12 0.44
C ALA A 572 24.39 12.61 -0.16
N ASP A 573 24.40 13.10 -1.40
CA ASP A 573 23.20 13.46 -2.15
C ASP A 573 22.58 12.21 -2.76
N ARG A 574 21.38 11.87 -2.30
CA ARG A 574 20.59 10.68 -2.69
C ARG A 574 19.74 10.91 -3.94
N THR A 575 19.94 12.06 -4.61
CA THR A 575 19.33 12.36 -5.89
C THR A 575 20.07 11.64 -7.02
N GLY A 576 19.33 10.96 -7.90
CA GLY A 576 19.83 10.49 -9.20
C GLY A 576 20.40 11.57 -10.13
N ALA A 577 21.01 11.12 -11.23
CA ALA A 577 21.67 11.97 -12.23
C ALA A 577 20.70 12.66 -13.19
N THR A 578 19.42 12.28 -13.19
CA THR A 578 18.39 12.93 -14.01
C THR A 578 18.13 14.36 -13.51
N ASP A 579 18.12 15.34 -14.41
CA ASP A 579 17.89 16.74 -14.05
C ASP A 579 16.57 16.91 -13.29
N LYS A 580 16.66 17.49 -12.09
CA LYS A 580 15.53 17.63 -11.16
C LYS A 580 14.38 18.43 -11.77
N TYR A 581 14.70 19.45 -12.56
CA TYR A 581 13.68 20.30 -13.18
C TYR A 581 13.12 19.68 -14.46
N MET A 582 13.87 18.83 -15.16
CA MET A 582 13.32 17.97 -16.20
C MET A 582 12.26 17.04 -15.60
N ILE A 583 12.54 16.40 -14.45
CA ILE A 583 11.53 15.59 -13.73
C ILE A 583 10.34 16.46 -13.33
N ALA A 584 10.59 17.63 -12.72
CA ALA A 584 9.53 18.51 -12.26
C ALA A 584 8.58 18.95 -13.38
N ASN A 585 9.13 19.30 -14.55
CA ASN A 585 8.31 19.71 -15.69
C ASN A 585 7.65 18.52 -16.40
N ALA A 586 8.26 17.33 -16.38
CA ALA A 586 7.63 16.10 -16.87
C ALA A 586 6.39 15.74 -16.04
N TYR A 587 6.49 15.79 -14.71
CA TYR A 587 5.34 15.60 -13.82
C TYR A 587 4.31 16.72 -13.96
N TYR A 588 4.74 17.99 -14.03
CA TYR A 588 3.83 19.11 -14.24
C TYR A 588 2.96 18.92 -15.50
N LEU A 589 3.56 18.46 -16.60
CA LEU A 589 2.82 18.10 -17.82
C LEU A 589 1.88 16.91 -17.59
N TYR A 590 2.36 15.87 -16.92
CA TYR A 590 1.55 14.69 -16.60
C TYR A 590 0.30 15.05 -15.78
N VAL A 591 0.46 15.74 -14.66
CA VAL A 591 -0.68 16.14 -13.80
C VAL A 591 -1.56 17.20 -14.46
N THR A 592 -1.02 18.08 -15.30
CA THR A 592 -1.84 19.03 -16.08
C THR A 592 -2.76 18.28 -17.04
N ASN A 593 -2.27 17.23 -17.70
CA ASN A 593 -3.11 16.39 -18.56
C ASN A 593 -4.16 15.61 -17.76
N LEU A 594 -3.84 15.11 -16.56
CA LEU A 594 -4.81 14.44 -15.69
C LEU A 594 -5.89 15.41 -15.17
N VAL A 595 -5.53 16.65 -14.81
CA VAL A 595 -6.51 17.69 -14.44
C VAL A 595 -7.42 18.03 -15.62
N LYS A 596 -6.87 18.13 -16.83
CA LYS A 596 -7.67 18.29 -18.05
C LYS A 596 -8.68 17.13 -18.23
N GLN A 597 -8.21 15.89 -18.15
CA GLN A 597 -9.07 14.71 -18.27
C GLN A 597 -10.13 14.66 -17.16
N THR A 598 -9.77 15.08 -15.95
CA THR A 598 -10.71 15.20 -14.83
C THR A 598 -11.80 16.23 -15.12
N ALA A 599 -11.45 17.39 -15.68
CA ALA A 599 -12.41 18.40 -16.12
C ALA A 599 -13.38 17.83 -17.16
N GLU A 600 -12.89 17.04 -18.13
CA GLU A 600 -13.71 16.36 -19.14
C GLU A 600 -14.68 15.36 -18.49
N VAL A 601 -14.20 14.53 -17.56
CA VAL A 601 -15.02 13.55 -16.83
C VAL A 601 -16.13 14.21 -16.00
N LEU A 602 -15.84 15.35 -15.39
CA LEU A 602 -16.79 16.12 -14.56
C LEU A 602 -17.68 17.06 -15.37
N GLY A 603 -17.44 17.21 -16.68
CA GLY A 603 -18.21 18.10 -17.56
C GLY A 603 -17.83 19.58 -17.48
N PHE A 604 -16.65 19.91 -16.95
CA PHE A 604 -16.12 21.27 -16.84
C PHE A 604 -15.40 21.70 -18.13
N ALA A 605 -16.16 21.91 -19.21
CA ALA A 605 -15.62 22.14 -20.57
C ALA A 605 -14.67 23.35 -20.67
N GLN A 606 -14.94 24.45 -19.95
CA GLN A 606 -14.08 25.65 -19.97
C GLN A 606 -12.73 25.38 -19.29
N ASP A 607 -12.73 24.62 -18.20
CA ASP A 607 -11.49 24.24 -17.51
C ASP A 607 -10.69 23.23 -18.35
N ALA A 608 -11.37 22.28 -19.01
CA ALA A 608 -10.71 21.36 -19.94
C ALA A 608 -9.96 22.13 -21.05
N GLU A 609 -10.60 23.13 -21.68
CA GLU A 609 -9.94 23.97 -22.70
C GLU A 609 -8.77 24.79 -22.10
N LYS A 610 -8.95 25.38 -20.92
CA LYS A 610 -7.90 26.12 -20.18
C LYS A 610 -6.67 25.26 -19.94
N TYR A 611 -6.85 24.05 -19.40
CA TYR A 611 -5.74 23.15 -19.07
C TYR A 611 -5.14 22.48 -20.32
N GLN A 612 -5.92 22.23 -21.37
CA GLN A 612 -5.39 21.81 -22.67
C GLN A 612 -4.42 22.85 -23.24
N LYS A 613 -4.82 24.14 -23.27
CA LYS A 613 -3.95 25.22 -23.73
C LYS A 613 -2.68 25.36 -22.88
N LEU A 614 -2.81 25.19 -21.56
CA LEU A 614 -1.67 25.18 -20.64
C LEU A 614 -0.70 24.04 -20.98
N TYR A 615 -1.23 22.83 -21.12
CA TYR A 615 -0.45 21.64 -21.48
C TYR A 615 0.31 21.85 -22.78
N ASP A 616 -0.37 22.28 -23.85
CA ASP A 616 0.26 22.46 -25.17
C ASP A 616 1.40 23.48 -25.15
N THR A 617 1.18 24.61 -24.45
CA THR A 617 2.19 25.67 -24.35
C THR A 617 3.39 25.22 -23.52
N THR A 618 3.15 24.54 -22.40
CA THR A 618 4.22 24.01 -21.54
C THR A 618 4.97 22.86 -22.20
N LEU A 619 4.31 22.01 -22.98
CA LEU A 619 4.95 20.89 -23.69
C LEU A 619 5.94 21.39 -24.74
N GLU A 620 5.58 22.45 -25.47
CA GLU A 620 6.49 23.09 -26.41
C GLU A 620 7.70 23.69 -25.69
N ALA A 621 7.50 24.41 -24.58
CA ALA A 621 8.59 24.93 -23.77
C ALA A 621 9.51 23.82 -23.23
N PHE A 622 8.92 22.71 -22.75
CA PHE A 622 9.66 21.55 -22.26
C PHE A 622 10.53 20.94 -23.36
N ARG A 623 9.97 20.75 -24.55
CA ARG A 623 10.71 20.24 -25.71
C ARG A 623 11.81 21.21 -26.14
N GLN A 624 11.56 22.51 -26.12
CA GLN A 624 12.57 23.50 -26.47
C GLN A 624 13.76 23.48 -25.48
N GLU A 625 13.48 23.33 -24.19
CA GLU A 625 14.50 23.33 -23.14
C GLU A 625 15.29 22.01 -23.09
N TYR A 626 14.58 20.89 -23.08
CA TYR A 626 15.18 19.59 -22.73
C TYR A 626 15.51 18.72 -23.94
N TYR A 627 15.10 19.09 -25.16
CA TYR A 627 15.28 18.27 -26.36
C TYR A 627 16.05 19.04 -27.44
N THR A 628 17.08 18.42 -27.99
CA THR A 628 17.75 18.96 -29.17
C THR A 628 16.86 18.78 -30.41
N ASN A 629 17.12 19.52 -31.49
CA ASN A 629 16.39 19.34 -32.75
C ASN A 629 16.56 17.92 -33.35
N THR A 630 17.63 17.22 -32.99
CA THR A 630 17.94 15.85 -33.43
C THR A 630 17.39 14.76 -32.51
N GLY A 631 16.65 15.12 -31.47
CA GLY A 631 15.98 14.17 -30.57
C GLY A 631 16.88 13.62 -29.45
N ARG A 632 17.99 14.29 -29.11
CA ARG A 632 18.69 14.02 -27.85
C ARG A 632 17.98 14.71 -26.70
N ILE A 633 18.04 14.12 -25.52
CA ILE A 633 17.50 14.69 -24.29
C ILE A 633 18.63 15.18 -23.38
N VAL A 634 18.38 16.20 -22.56
CA VAL A 634 19.38 16.78 -21.64
C VAL A 634 19.95 15.72 -20.68
N SER A 635 19.09 14.89 -20.09
CA SER A 635 19.48 13.76 -19.24
C SER A 635 19.25 12.44 -19.98
N GLU A 636 20.29 11.91 -20.63
CA GLU A 636 20.28 10.57 -21.28
C GLU A 636 20.40 9.42 -20.24
N THR A 637 19.74 9.57 -19.10
CA THR A 637 19.58 8.57 -18.03
C THR A 637 18.40 7.64 -18.34
N GLN A 638 18.28 6.52 -17.62
CA GLN A 638 17.10 5.65 -17.74
C GLN A 638 15.82 6.43 -17.43
N THR A 639 15.75 7.12 -16.29
CA THR A 639 14.57 7.89 -15.86
C THR A 639 14.22 9.02 -16.83
N GLY A 640 15.21 9.78 -17.34
CA GLY A 640 14.97 10.82 -18.33
C GLY A 640 14.31 10.29 -19.61
N ALA A 641 14.76 9.14 -20.11
CA ALA A 641 14.19 8.50 -21.28
C ALA A 641 12.82 7.85 -20.98
N ILE A 642 12.66 7.21 -19.82
CA ILE A 642 11.41 6.60 -19.36
C ILE A 642 10.29 7.64 -19.28
N LEU A 643 10.49 8.75 -18.55
CA LEU A 643 9.47 9.80 -18.41
C LEU A 643 9.13 10.43 -19.77
N SER A 644 10.13 10.62 -20.63
CA SER A 644 9.95 11.15 -21.99
C SER A 644 9.03 10.29 -22.84
N LEU A 645 9.13 8.96 -22.73
CA LEU A 645 8.34 8.00 -23.50
C LEU A 645 6.99 7.71 -22.86
N TYR A 646 6.95 7.48 -21.53
CA TYR A 646 5.74 7.07 -20.80
C TYR A 646 4.72 8.20 -20.69
N PHE A 647 5.16 9.41 -20.34
CA PHE A 647 4.29 10.58 -20.23
C PHE A 647 3.98 11.19 -21.61
N ASN A 648 4.39 10.53 -22.70
CA ASN A 648 4.17 10.96 -24.09
C ASN A 648 4.69 12.38 -24.38
N LEU A 649 5.83 12.74 -23.78
CA LEU A 649 6.46 14.05 -23.95
C LEU A 649 7.29 14.11 -25.25
N ALA A 650 7.86 12.98 -25.66
CA ALA A 650 8.67 12.90 -26.85
C ALA A 650 7.88 13.23 -28.13
N ARG A 651 8.53 13.93 -29.07
CA ARG A 651 7.98 14.10 -30.42
C ARG A 651 8.01 12.74 -31.11
N GLU A 652 7.01 12.45 -31.94
CA GLU A 652 6.91 11.15 -32.63
C GLU A 652 8.21 10.79 -33.37
N LYS A 653 8.79 11.76 -34.09
CA LYS A 653 10.07 11.60 -34.80
C LYS A 653 11.28 11.25 -33.91
N ASP A 654 11.23 11.53 -32.61
CA ASP A 654 12.33 11.32 -31.68
C ASP A 654 12.17 10.04 -30.85
N ARG A 655 10.97 9.45 -30.79
CA ARG A 655 10.66 8.31 -29.91
C ARG A 655 11.62 7.15 -30.13
N THR A 656 11.87 6.75 -31.37
CA THR A 656 12.81 5.67 -31.71
C THR A 656 14.22 5.96 -31.21
N ARG A 657 14.69 7.20 -31.32
CA ARG A 657 16.03 7.59 -30.84
C ARG A 657 16.10 7.53 -29.32
N ILE A 658 15.08 8.05 -28.62
CA ILE A 658 15.04 8.05 -27.15
C ILE A 658 14.92 6.62 -26.62
N LEU A 659 14.15 5.76 -27.27
CA LEU A 659 14.09 4.33 -26.94
C LEU A 659 15.47 3.68 -27.11
N GLN A 660 16.17 3.97 -28.19
CA GLN A 660 17.53 3.46 -28.37
C GLN A 660 18.50 3.98 -27.30
N THR A 661 18.37 5.25 -26.88
CA THR A 661 19.12 5.80 -25.73
C THR A 661 18.83 5.02 -24.45
N LEU A 662 17.56 4.71 -24.15
CA LEU A 662 17.18 3.90 -22.99
C LEU A 662 17.81 2.51 -23.05
N LYS A 663 17.67 1.80 -24.18
CA LYS A 663 18.24 0.46 -24.39
C LYS A 663 19.76 0.46 -24.20
N THR A 664 20.46 1.39 -24.85
CA THR A 664 21.92 1.49 -24.72
C THR A 664 22.34 1.84 -23.29
N ASN A 665 21.57 2.67 -22.57
CA ASN A 665 21.85 2.95 -21.17
C ASN A 665 21.69 1.68 -20.30
N ILE A 666 20.61 0.92 -20.49
CA ILE A 666 20.37 -0.37 -19.80
C ILE A 666 21.49 -1.36 -20.11
N GLU A 667 21.90 -1.51 -21.36
CA GLU A 667 23.01 -2.37 -21.78
C GLU A 667 24.32 -1.95 -21.10
N ASN A 668 24.62 -0.66 -21.02
CA ASN A 668 25.80 -0.14 -20.34
C ASN A 668 25.78 -0.41 -18.81
N HIS A 669 24.60 -0.65 -18.25
CA HIS A 669 24.41 -1.10 -16.87
C HIS A 669 24.20 -2.62 -16.78
N LYS A 670 24.68 -3.39 -17.78
CA LYS A 670 24.62 -4.86 -17.79
C LYS A 670 23.20 -5.41 -17.65
N ASN A 671 22.25 -4.74 -18.31
CA ASN A 671 20.82 -5.02 -18.24
C ASN A 671 20.21 -4.89 -16.84
N HIS A 672 20.79 -4.05 -15.97
CA HIS A 672 20.21 -3.69 -14.69
C HIS A 672 19.48 -2.35 -14.77
N LEU A 673 18.49 -2.21 -13.89
CA LEU A 673 17.90 -0.92 -13.59
C LEU A 673 18.94 -0.02 -12.89
N ALA A 674 18.85 1.27 -13.17
CA ALA A 674 19.57 2.33 -12.43
C ALA A 674 18.61 3.40 -11.90
N THR A 675 17.30 3.17 -12.03
CA THR A 675 16.23 4.09 -11.65
C THR A 675 16.00 4.14 -10.15
N GLY A 676 15.60 5.31 -9.66
CA GLY A 676 15.04 5.48 -8.33
C GLY A 676 13.51 5.47 -8.34
N PHE A 677 12.93 6.09 -7.32
CA PHE A 677 11.49 6.16 -7.06
C PHE A 677 10.67 6.65 -8.25
N VAL A 678 11.21 7.57 -9.04
CA VAL A 678 10.48 8.21 -10.14
C VAL A 678 10.54 7.37 -11.42
N GLY A 679 11.68 6.72 -11.69
CA GLY A 679 11.86 5.92 -12.90
C GLY A 679 11.30 4.50 -12.80
N THR A 680 11.46 3.85 -11.65
CA THR A 680 11.10 2.43 -11.44
C THR A 680 9.65 2.07 -11.78
N PRO A 681 8.60 2.80 -11.34
CA PRO A 681 7.21 2.42 -11.62
C PRO A 681 6.88 2.31 -13.11
N TYR A 682 7.65 2.99 -13.96
CA TYR A 682 7.36 3.12 -15.39
C TYR A 682 8.34 2.33 -16.29
N LEU A 683 9.48 1.87 -15.78
CA LEU A 683 10.54 1.23 -16.57
C LEU A 683 10.03 0.05 -17.42
N CYS A 684 9.46 -0.97 -16.79
CA CYS A 684 9.01 -2.17 -17.50
C CYS A 684 7.78 -1.89 -18.37
N HIS A 685 6.94 -0.94 -17.95
CA HIS A 685 5.79 -0.46 -18.72
C HIS A 685 6.24 0.18 -20.04
N VAL A 686 7.17 1.13 -20.00
CA VAL A 686 7.71 1.82 -21.19
C VAL A 686 8.31 0.82 -22.16
N LEU A 687 9.15 -0.10 -21.68
CA LEU A 687 9.79 -1.09 -22.54
C LEU A 687 8.73 -1.97 -23.23
N SER A 688 7.77 -2.50 -22.46
CA SER A 688 6.70 -3.35 -23.02
C SER A 688 5.81 -2.61 -24.02
N GLU A 689 5.48 -1.33 -23.75
CA GLU A 689 4.61 -0.52 -24.61
C GLU A 689 5.30 0.01 -25.87
N ASN A 690 6.63 -0.07 -25.94
CA ASN A 690 7.42 0.34 -27.11
C ASN A 690 8.08 -0.85 -27.82
N GLY A 691 7.55 -2.07 -27.64
CA GLY A 691 7.96 -3.26 -28.38
C GLY A 691 9.21 -3.98 -27.83
N GLU A 692 9.69 -3.59 -26.66
CA GLU A 692 10.90 -4.12 -26.01
C GLU A 692 10.54 -4.97 -24.77
N HIS A 693 9.47 -5.77 -24.86
CA HIS A 693 9.00 -6.59 -23.74
C HIS A 693 10.04 -7.60 -23.25
N GLU A 694 10.81 -8.20 -24.16
CA GLU A 694 11.89 -9.14 -23.79
C GLU A 694 12.97 -8.46 -22.91
N LEU A 695 13.29 -7.19 -23.16
CA LEU A 695 14.21 -6.44 -22.31
C LEU A 695 13.59 -6.14 -20.94
N ALA A 696 12.30 -5.82 -20.89
CA ALA A 696 11.57 -5.65 -19.62
C ALA A 696 11.60 -6.93 -18.78
N ALA A 697 11.30 -8.07 -19.41
CA ALA A 697 11.36 -9.40 -18.83
C ALA A 697 12.79 -9.73 -18.32
N THR A 698 13.82 -9.40 -19.12
CA THR A 698 15.23 -9.59 -18.74
C THR A 698 15.57 -8.84 -17.46
N ILE A 699 15.22 -7.55 -17.37
CA ILE A 699 15.48 -6.72 -16.17
C ILE A 699 14.69 -7.25 -14.96
N PHE A 700 13.42 -7.61 -15.16
CA PHE A 700 12.55 -8.12 -14.11
C PHE A 700 13.07 -9.43 -13.50
N MET A 701 13.64 -10.30 -14.34
CA MET A 701 14.18 -11.61 -13.94
C MET A 701 15.65 -11.56 -13.46
N LYS A 702 16.27 -10.38 -13.39
CA LYS A 702 17.61 -10.24 -12.77
C LYS A 702 17.56 -10.67 -11.31
N GLU A 703 18.60 -11.38 -10.90
CA GLU A 703 18.72 -11.97 -9.56
C GLU A 703 19.91 -11.43 -8.76
N ASP A 704 20.86 -10.77 -9.43
CA ASP A 704 22.00 -10.09 -8.86
C ASP A 704 21.70 -8.60 -8.60
N TYR A 705 22.59 -7.95 -7.86
CA TYR A 705 22.43 -6.55 -7.49
C TYR A 705 22.72 -5.61 -8.68
N PRO A 706 21.89 -4.57 -8.94
CA PRO A 706 20.61 -4.23 -8.28
C PRO A 706 19.38 -4.85 -8.98
N SER A 707 18.54 -5.58 -8.25
CA SER A 707 17.27 -6.12 -8.78
C SER A 707 16.24 -6.41 -7.68
N TRP A 708 14.99 -6.67 -8.07
CA TRP A 708 13.97 -7.12 -7.13
C TRP A 708 14.25 -8.52 -6.58
N LEU A 709 14.67 -9.46 -7.43
CA LEU A 709 14.91 -10.84 -7.00
C LEU A 709 16.23 -10.99 -6.23
N TYR A 710 17.14 -10.02 -6.32
CA TYR A 710 18.27 -9.91 -5.39
C TYR A 710 17.79 -9.82 -3.93
N ALA A 711 16.84 -8.93 -3.62
CA ALA A 711 16.30 -8.83 -2.26
C ALA A 711 15.62 -10.15 -1.83
N VAL A 712 14.90 -10.81 -2.74
CA VAL A 712 14.29 -12.14 -2.49
C VAL A 712 15.37 -13.19 -2.18
N ASN A 713 16.44 -13.24 -2.96
CA ASN A 713 17.58 -14.15 -2.75
C ASN A 713 18.27 -13.89 -1.39
N MET A 714 18.27 -12.64 -0.93
CA MET A 714 18.78 -12.24 0.38
C MET A 714 17.78 -12.49 1.53
N GLY A 715 16.64 -13.12 1.27
CA GLY A 715 15.65 -13.52 2.28
C GLY A 715 14.63 -12.43 2.65
N ALA A 716 14.46 -11.41 1.82
CA ALA A 716 13.45 -10.38 2.01
C ALA A 716 12.04 -10.98 2.05
N THR A 717 11.22 -10.50 2.99
CA THR A 717 9.79 -10.84 3.13
C THR A 717 8.87 -9.62 2.92
N THR A 718 9.47 -8.48 2.61
CA THR A 718 8.89 -7.16 2.33
C THR A 718 9.76 -6.48 1.27
N ILE A 719 9.29 -5.37 0.69
CA ILE A 719 10.10 -4.55 -0.22
C ILE A 719 11.01 -3.63 0.60
N TRP A 720 12.24 -3.42 0.16
CA TRP A 720 13.22 -2.58 0.84
C TRP A 720 13.20 -1.14 0.32
N GLU A 721 13.65 -0.19 1.14
CA GLU A 721 13.79 1.23 0.75
C GLU A 721 14.85 1.42 -0.32
N ARG A 722 15.94 0.66 -0.26
CA ARG A 722 17.05 0.74 -1.20
C ARG A 722 17.24 -0.58 -1.92
N TRP A 723 17.72 -0.49 -3.16
CA TRP A 723 18.19 -1.65 -3.92
C TRP A 723 19.32 -2.41 -3.22
N ASN A 724 20.10 -1.70 -2.39
CA ASN A 724 21.22 -2.19 -1.61
C ASN A 724 20.98 -2.08 -0.09
N SER A 725 19.73 -2.22 0.37
CA SER A 725 19.49 -2.15 1.81
C SER A 725 20.28 -3.20 2.60
N ILE A 726 20.53 -4.35 1.99
CA ILE A 726 21.64 -5.24 2.36
C ILE A 726 22.59 -5.26 1.16
N MET A 727 23.88 -5.04 1.41
CA MET A 727 24.92 -5.10 0.38
C MET A 727 25.25 -6.56 0.01
N PRO A 728 25.88 -6.83 -1.15
CA PRO A 728 26.29 -8.19 -1.53
C PRO A 728 27.20 -8.90 -0.51
N ASP A 729 27.95 -8.15 0.30
CA ASP A 729 28.79 -8.69 1.37
C ASP A 729 28.06 -8.86 2.73
N GLY A 730 26.74 -8.61 2.76
CA GLY A 730 25.89 -8.66 3.95
C GLY A 730 25.96 -7.42 4.84
N SER A 731 26.73 -6.40 4.47
CA SER A 731 26.81 -5.14 5.23
C SER A 731 25.60 -4.22 4.99
N PHE A 732 25.43 -3.23 5.86
CA PHE A 732 24.38 -2.21 5.78
C PHE A 732 24.97 -0.82 5.56
N ASP A 733 24.17 0.08 4.99
CA ASP A 733 24.51 1.50 4.93
C ASP A 733 24.61 2.12 6.33
N VAL A 734 25.58 3.02 6.53
CA VAL A 734 25.87 3.63 7.83
C VAL A 734 24.99 4.85 8.16
N SER A 735 24.17 5.33 7.23
CA SER A 735 23.39 6.57 7.43
C SER A 735 22.11 6.38 8.26
N GLY A 736 21.70 5.14 8.52
CA GLY A 736 20.47 4.81 9.25
C GLY A 736 19.16 5.03 8.46
N MET A 737 19.19 5.67 7.28
CA MET A 737 18.05 5.69 6.35
C MET A 737 18.10 4.44 5.47
N ASN A 738 17.69 3.31 6.07
CA ASN A 738 17.74 2.00 5.46
C ASN A 738 16.64 1.06 5.95
N SER A 739 15.39 1.36 5.58
CA SER A 739 14.23 0.54 5.90
C SER A 739 14.21 -0.76 5.10
N LEU A 740 13.90 -1.89 5.73
CA LEU A 740 13.61 -3.16 5.03
C LEU A 740 12.11 -3.35 4.76
N ASN A 741 11.30 -2.32 4.95
CA ASN A 741 9.86 -2.35 4.71
C ASN A 741 9.37 -1.01 4.14
N HIS A 742 9.42 -0.89 2.82
CA HIS A 742 9.05 0.31 2.07
C HIS A 742 8.44 -0.11 0.72
N TYR A 743 7.21 0.31 0.42
CA TYR A 743 6.47 -0.25 -0.72
C TYR A 743 6.81 0.37 -2.09
N ALA A 744 7.60 1.45 -2.17
CA ALA A 744 7.80 2.22 -3.40
C ALA A 744 8.27 1.35 -4.59
N TYR A 745 9.28 0.49 -4.39
CA TYR A 745 9.75 -0.43 -5.43
C TYR A 745 8.84 -1.63 -5.68
N GLY A 746 7.81 -1.82 -4.85
CA GLY A 746 6.70 -2.73 -5.10
C GLY A 746 5.75 -2.24 -6.20
N SER A 747 5.95 -1.04 -6.73
CA SER A 747 5.24 -0.53 -7.91
C SER A 747 5.36 -1.43 -9.15
N ILE A 748 6.37 -2.32 -9.20
CA ILE A 748 6.48 -3.35 -10.24
C ILE A 748 5.27 -4.31 -10.30
N GLY A 749 4.54 -4.47 -9.19
CA GLY A 749 3.34 -5.30 -9.13
C GLY A 749 2.31 -4.92 -10.18
N ASP A 750 2.11 -3.62 -10.41
CA ASP A 750 1.22 -3.10 -11.45
C ASP A 750 1.59 -3.62 -12.86
N TRP A 751 2.88 -3.73 -13.17
CA TRP A 751 3.34 -4.34 -14.42
C TRP A 751 3.07 -5.83 -14.48
N MET A 752 3.26 -6.55 -13.36
CA MET A 752 2.95 -7.99 -13.27
C MET A 752 1.46 -8.25 -13.57
N TYR A 753 0.57 -7.45 -12.98
CA TYR A 753 -0.87 -7.55 -13.23
C TYR A 753 -1.26 -7.16 -14.66
N ARG A 754 -0.81 -5.99 -15.13
CA ARG A 754 -1.28 -5.42 -16.39
C ARG A 754 -0.59 -5.94 -17.64
N LYS A 755 0.63 -6.47 -17.52
CA LYS A 755 1.43 -6.94 -18.66
C LYS A 755 1.66 -8.44 -18.62
N ILE A 756 2.12 -9.02 -17.51
CA ILE A 756 2.34 -10.48 -17.45
C ILE A 756 0.99 -11.21 -17.48
N ALA A 757 0.11 -10.92 -16.51
CA ALA A 757 -1.24 -11.49 -16.49
C ALA A 757 -2.19 -10.81 -17.49
N GLY A 758 -1.83 -9.60 -17.93
CA GLY A 758 -2.40 -8.94 -19.09
C GLY A 758 -3.71 -8.17 -18.85
N VAL A 759 -4.16 -8.00 -17.60
CA VAL A 759 -5.46 -7.41 -17.30
C VAL A 759 -5.32 -5.90 -17.11
N SER A 760 -5.92 -5.09 -17.98
CA SER A 760 -5.88 -3.62 -17.91
C SER A 760 -7.24 -3.00 -18.21
N GLN A 761 -7.63 -1.97 -17.47
CA GLN A 761 -8.87 -1.25 -17.74
C GLN A 761 -8.82 -0.45 -19.06
N LEU A 762 -9.91 -0.50 -19.84
CA LEU A 762 -10.16 0.34 -21.02
C LEU A 762 -11.21 1.41 -20.73
N LYS A 763 -12.12 1.12 -19.79
CA LYS A 763 -13.02 2.09 -19.17
C LYS A 763 -12.86 2.02 -17.63
N PRO A 764 -13.04 3.15 -16.93
CA PRO A 764 -12.96 3.22 -15.47
C PRO A 764 -13.82 2.15 -14.78
N GLY A 765 -13.32 1.61 -13.67
CA GLY A 765 -14.01 0.56 -12.92
C GLY A 765 -13.93 -0.83 -13.56
N TYR A 766 -13.16 -1.00 -14.63
CA TYR A 766 -13.15 -2.23 -15.44
C TYR A 766 -14.51 -2.56 -16.10
N LYS A 767 -15.37 -1.55 -16.32
CA LYS A 767 -16.63 -1.74 -17.09
C LYS A 767 -16.35 -2.29 -18.50
N LYS A 768 -15.21 -1.89 -19.06
CA LYS A 768 -14.58 -2.52 -20.21
C LYS A 768 -13.09 -2.66 -19.92
N PHE A 769 -12.51 -3.82 -20.23
CA PHE A 769 -11.09 -4.08 -19.97
C PHE A 769 -10.44 -4.87 -21.10
N LYS A 770 -9.12 -4.94 -21.07
CA LYS A 770 -8.28 -5.67 -21.99
C LYS A 770 -7.63 -6.83 -21.27
N VAL A 771 -7.54 -7.97 -21.95
CA VAL A 771 -6.73 -9.12 -21.56
C VAL A 771 -5.70 -9.37 -22.65
N GLN A 772 -4.45 -9.01 -22.36
CA GLN A 772 -3.31 -9.16 -23.27
C GLN A 772 -2.08 -9.63 -22.46
N PRO A 773 -1.97 -10.93 -22.17
CA PRO A 773 -0.79 -11.46 -21.47
C PRO A 773 0.46 -11.32 -22.35
N LEU A 774 1.57 -10.97 -21.71
CA LEU A 774 2.89 -10.91 -22.34
C LEU A 774 3.82 -11.87 -21.60
N PHE A 775 4.42 -12.79 -22.35
CA PHE A 775 5.21 -13.88 -21.77
C PHE A 775 6.62 -13.45 -21.35
N VAL A 776 7.06 -14.03 -20.24
CA VAL A 776 8.37 -13.81 -19.63
C VAL A 776 9.12 -15.14 -19.63
N LYS A 777 10.34 -15.18 -20.17
CA LYS A 777 11.20 -16.37 -20.09
C LYS A 777 11.48 -16.71 -18.62
N GLY A 778 11.40 -17.99 -18.28
CA GLY A 778 11.44 -18.53 -16.91
C GLY A 778 10.07 -18.58 -16.20
N ILE A 779 9.00 -18.15 -16.87
CA ILE A 779 7.63 -18.21 -16.37
C ILE A 779 6.74 -18.89 -17.40
N ASP A 780 6.52 -20.18 -17.24
CA ASP A 780 5.68 -20.99 -18.13
C ASP A 780 4.18 -20.78 -17.88
N GLU A 781 3.81 -20.37 -16.67
CA GLU A 781 2.44 -20.12 -16.25
C GLU A 781 2.34 -18.83 -15.46
N ALA A 782 1.33 -18.01 -15.75
CA ALA A 782 1.01 -16.82 -14.99
C ALA A 782 -0.50 -16.57 -14.95
N GLY A 783 -0.97 -16.05 -13.82
CA GLY A 783 -2.38 -15.88 -13.54
C GLY A 783 -2.67 -14.72 -12.61
N VAL A 784 -3.84 -14.11 -12.80
CA VAL A 784 -4.41 -13.12 -11.89
C VAL A 784 -5.87 -13.44 -11.59
N GLU A 785 -6.25 -13.25 -10.33
CA GLU A 785 -7.63 -13.04 -9.92
C GLU A 785 -7.76 -11.60 -9.40
N PHE A 786 -8.75 -10.86 -9.88
CA PHE A 786 -9.00 -9.48 -9.46
C PHE A 786 -10.50 -9.22 -9.26
N GLU A 787 -10.90 -8.93 -8.03
CA GLU A 787 -12.27 -8.57 -7.68
C GLU A 787 -12.54 -7.09 -8.00
N SER A 788 -13.14 -6.84 -9.17
CA SER A 788 -13.53 -5.49 -9.58
C SER A 788 -14.84 -5.05 -8.91
N VAL A 789 -15.25 -3.79 -9.14
CA VAL A 789 -16.57 -3.30 -8.70
C VAL A 789 -17.75 -3.99 -9.39
N TYR A 790 -17.52 -4.74 -10.47
CA TYR A 790 -18.54 -5.52 -11.18
C TYR A 790 -18.50 -7.02 -10.87
N GLY A 791 -17.42 -7.51 -10.25
CA GLY A 791 -17.19 -8.93 -9.98
C GLY A 791 -15.79 -9.39 -10.34
N ARG A 792 -15.55 -10.69 -10.18
CA ARG A 792 -14.24 -11.30 -10.36
C ARG A 792 -13.83 -11.34 -11.84
N ILE A 793 -12.66 -10.79 -12.13
CA ILE A 793 -11.93 -10.94 -13.40
C ILE A 793 -10.83 -11.96 -13.18
N GLU A 794 -10.71 -12.93 -14.08
CA GLU A 794 -9.63 -13.92 -14.05
C GLU A 794 -8.93 -13.98 -15.41
N SER A 795 -7.61 -14.11 -15.40
CA SER A 795 -6.79 -14.30 -16.59
C SER A 795 -5.65 -15.23 -16.24
N ASN A 796 -5.68 -16.46 -16.74
CA ASN A 796 -4.70 -17.51 -16.48
C ASN A 796 -4.14 -18.04 -17.80
N TRP A 797 -2.82 -18.07 -17.92
CA TRP A 797 -2.12 -18.44 -19.15
C TRP A 797 -1.00 -19.43 -18.87
N SER A 798 -0.85 -20.42 -19.76
CA SER A 798 0.22 -21.43 -19.75
C SER A 798 0.81 -21.54 -21.14
N CYS A 799 2.14 -21.62 -21.25
CA CYS A 799 2.87 -21.91 -22.48
C CYS A 799 3.84 -23.07 -22.23
N LYS A 800 3.38 -24.31 -22.46
CA LYS A 800 4.12 -25.54 -22.17
C LYS A 800 3.92 -26.57 -23.28
N ASN A 801 4.92 -27.44 -23.47
CA ASN A 801 4.82 -28.58 -24.39
C ASN A 801 4.41 -28.21 -25.82
N GLY A 802 4.82 -27.04 -26.31
CA GLY A 802 4.46 -26.54 -27.64
C GLY A 802 3.01 -26.05 -27.75
N LYS A 803 2.34 -25.75 -26.63
CA LYS A 803 0.96 -25.25 -26.61
C LYS A 803 0.81 -24.04 -25.70
N ILE A 804 -0.06 -23.13 -26.12
CA ILE A 804 -0.58 -22.06 -25.27
C ILE A 804 -2.00 -22.42 -24.86
N HIS A 805 -2.26 -22.35 -23.54
CA HIS A 805 -3.59 -22.46 -22.95
C HIS A 805 -3.93 -21.15 -22.26
N GLY A 806 -5.13 -20.62 -22.52
CA GLY A 806 -5.65 -19.41 -21.89
C GLY A 806 -7.03 -19.63 -21.31
N TYR A 807 -7.26 -19.11 -20.10
CA TYR A 807 -8.55 -19.07 -19.44
C TYR A 807 -8.84 -17.63 -19.02
N VAL A 808 -10.02 -17.13 -19.38
CA VAL A 808 -10.48 -15.78 -19.04
C VAL A 808 -11.90 -15.84 -18.50
N SER A 809 -12.11 -15.24 -17.32
CA SER A 809 -13.45 -15.01 -16.76
C SER A 809 -13.78 -13.52 -16.79
N VAL A 810 -14.91 -13.18 -17.40
CA VAL A 810 -15.42 -11.82 -17.56
C VAL A 810 -16.71 -11.67 -16.74
N PRO A 811 -16.77 -10.80 -15.72
CA PRO A 811 -17.94 -10.67 -14.86
C PRO A 811 -19.15 -10.10 -15.62
N ALA A 812 -20.36 -10.43 -15.14
CA ALA A 812 -21.60 -9.90 -15.72
C ALA A 812 -21.60 -8.37 -15.74
N ASN A 813 -22.32 -7.80 -16.70
CA ASN A 813 -22.42 -6.36 -16.93
C ASN A 813 -21.10 -5.69 -17.38
N THR A 814 -20.12 -6.46 -17.88
CA THR A 814 -18.85 -5.93 -18.42
C THR A 814 -18.50 -6.51 -19.80
N GLU A 815 -17.50 -5.92 -20.47
CA GLU A 815 -16.96 -6.35 -21.76
C GLU A 815 -15.43 -6.47 -21.69
N ALA A 816 -14.85 -7.43 -22.41
CA ALA A 816 -13.40 -7.60 -22.54
C ALA A 816 -12.92 -7.59 -24.00
N GLU A 817 -11.74 -7.01 -24.23
CA GLU A 817 -10.94 -7.17 -25.46
C GLU A 817 -9.81 -8.17 -25.18
N ILE A 818 -9.91 -9.38 -25.75
CA ILE A 818 -8.93 -10.46 -25.58
C ILE A 818 -7.97 -10.45 -26.77
N HIS A 819 -6.68 -10.31 -26.46
CA HIS A 819 -5.57 -10.39 -27.40
C HIS A 819 -4.80 -11.68 -27.14
N LEU A 820 -5.01 -12.67 -28.00
CA LEU A 820 -4.30 -13.95 -27.88
C LEU A 820 -2.82 -13.78 -28.24
N PRO A 821 -1.87 -14.32 -27.45
CA PRO A 821 -0.46 -14.34 -27.81
C PRO A 821 -0.23 -14.88 -29.23
N GLU A 822 0.67 -14.27 -29.98
CA GLU A 822 1.01 -14.66 -31.37
C GLU A 822 -0.13 -14.51 -32.40
N LYS A 823 -1.26 -13.90 -32.02
CA LYS A 823 -2.36 -13.59 -32.93
C LYS A 823 -2.53 -12.08 -33.06
N GLU A 824 -2.85 -11.63 -34.26
CA GLU A 824 -3.12 -10.20 -34.52
C GLU A 824 -4.57 -9.83 -34.25
N ASP A 825 -5.49 -10.79 -34.35
CA ASP A 825 -6.92 -10.56 -34.17
C ASP A 825 -7.27 -10.22 -32.72
N VAL A 826 -8.16 -9.25 -32.55
CA VAL A 826 -8.73 -8.86 -31.25
C VAL A 826 -10.13 -9.46 -31.14
N ILE A 827 -10.39 -10.19 -30.05
CA ILE A 827 -11.68 -10.80 -29.78
C ILE A 827 -12.42 -9.96 -28.74
N THR A 828 -13.54 -9.36 -29.12
CA THR A 828 -14.42 -8.66 -28.17
C THR A 828 -15.48 -9.62 -27.66
N VAL A 829 -15.61 -9.72 -26.34
CA VAL A 829 -16.55 -10.64 -25.67
C VAL A 829 -17.27 -9.92 -24.53
N GLY A 830 -18.52 -10.30 -24.25
CA GLY A 830 -19.22 -9.89 -23.03
C GLY A 830 -18.82 -10.76 -21.84
N SER A 831 -19.70 -10.83 -20.84
CA SER A 831 -19.48 -11.67 -19.66
C SER A 831 -19.49 -13.16 -19.99
N GLY A 832 -18.71 -13.95 -19.26
CA GLY A 832 -18.66 -15.39 -19.43
C GLY A 832 -17.28 -15.97 -19.17
N ILE A 833 -17.14 -17.25 -19.48
CA ILE A 833 -15.87 -17.98 -19.39
C ILE A 833 -15.40 -18.32 -20.81
N TYR A 834 -14.14 -18.01 -21.10
CA TYR A 834 -13.52 -18.19 -22.40
C TYR A 834 -12.22 -18.98 -22.24
N GLU A 835 -12.13 -20.10 -22.97
CA GLU A 835 -10.97 -20.98 -22.98
C GLU A 835 -10.37 -21.06 -24.39
N TYR A 836 -9.04 -21.00 -24.47
CA TYR A 836 -8.28 -21.04 -25.71
C TYR A 836 -7.15 -22.07 -25.60
N GLU A 837 -6.93 -22.84 -26.66
CA GLU A 837 -5.78 -23.74 -26.80
C GLU A 837 -5.29 -23.71 -28.25
N TYR A 838 -3.98 -23.53 -28.44
CA TYR A 838 -3.36 -23.62 -29.77
C TYR A 838 -1.87 -23.97 -29.69
N GLU A 839 -1.38 -24.59 -30.76
CA GLU A 839 0.04 -24.94 -30.91
C GLU A 839 0.90 -23.67 -31.07
N THR A 840 2.11 -23.71 -30.51
CA THR A 840 3.12 -22.65 -30.57
C THR A 840 4.52 -23.24 -30.70
N THR A 841 5.45 -22.44 -31.25
CA THR A 841 6.89 -22.70 -31.18
C THR A 841 7.59 -21.90 -30.07
N THR A 842 6.86 -21.05 -29.34
CA THR A 842 7.38 -20.27 -28.22
C THR A 842 7.82 -21.20 -27.10
N ASN A 843 9.02 -20.95 -26.60
CA ASN A 843 9.61 -21.68 -25.48
C ASN A 843 9.94 -20.66 -24.38
N LEU A 844 9.31 -20.82 -23.23
CA LEU A 844 9.53 -19.97 -22.06
C LEU A 844 10.53 -20.57 -21.07
N ALA A 845 11.20 -21.67 -21.41
CA ALA A 845 12.27 -22.22 -20.59
C ALA A 845 13.32 -21.15 -20.31
N TYR A 846 13.75 -21.08 -19.06
CA TYR A 846 14.82 -20.17 -18.66
C TYR A 846 16.13 -20.55 -19.36
N GLU A 847 16.74 -19.57 -20.00
CA GLU A 847 18.03 -19.74 -20.67
C GLU A 847 19.14 -19.82 -19.61
N ARG A 848 19.81 -20.98 -19.52
CA ARG A 848 20.89 -21.20 -18.54
C ARG A 848 22.08 -20.29 -18.80
N PHE A 849 22.36 -19.99 -20.06
CA PHE A 849 23.45 -19.13 -20.49
C PHE A 849 22.88 -17.88 -21.15
N SER A 850 23.54 -16.74 -21.01
CA SER A 850 23.20 -15.51 -21.70
C SER A 850 24.48 -14.75 -22.07
N LEU A 851 24.34 -13.57 -22.65
CA LEU A 851 25.50 -12.68 -22.83
C LEU A 851 26.06 -12.18 -21.48
N ASP A 852 25.30 -12.30 -20.39
CA ASP A 852 25.78 -11.99 -19.04
C ASP A 852 26.55 -13.17 -18.40
N SER A 853 26.56 -14.35 -19.02
CA SER A 853 27.44 -15.44 -18.58
C SER A 853 28.90 -15.07 -18.77
N THR A 854 29.72 -15.45 -17.80
CA THR A 854 31.18 -15.24 -17.86
C THR A 854 31.81 -16.11 -18.94
N TRP A 855 32.96 -15.66 -19.48
CA TRP A 855 33.76 -16.49 -20.37
C TRP A 855 34.14 -17.83 -19.75
N GLU A 856 34.42 -17.86 -18.45
CA GLU A 856 34.69 -19.09 -17.71
C GLU A 856 33.50 -20.05 -17.72
N GLU A 857 32.29 -19.55 -17.41
CA GLU A 857 31.07 -20.35 -17.44
C GLU A 857 30.77 -20.90 -18.83
N ILE A 858 30.93 -20.08 -19.87
CA ILE A 858 30.68 -20.48 -21.25
C ILE A 858 31.72 -21.51 -21.72
N LEU A 859 33.02 -21.25 -21.49
CA LEU A 859 34.08 -22.17 -21.91
C LEU A 859 34.17 -23.45 -21.08
N SER A 860 33.56 -23.47 -19.89
CA SER A 860 33.38 -24.72 -19.15
C SER A 860 32.50 -25.73 -19.90
N GLN A 861 31.73 -25.28 -20.91
CA GLN A 861 30.89 -26.13 -21.73
C GLN A 861 31.65 -26.65 -22.97
N PRO A 862 31.80 -27.98 -23.13
CA PRO A 862 32.52 -28.55 -24.27
C PRO A 862 31.96 -28.11 -25.63
N LEU A 863 30.64 -27.90 -25.72
CA LEU A 863 29.98 -27.42 -26.94
C LEU A 863 30.41 -25.99 -27.30
N ALA A 864 30.58 -25.11 -26.32
CA ALA A 864 31.00 -23.74 -26.57
C ALA A 864 32.42 -23.71 -27.16
N VAL A 865 33.34 -24.49 -26.58
CA VAL A 865 34.72 -24.62 -27.06
C VAL A 865 34.75 -25.14 -28.50
N GLU A 866 33.91 -26.12 -28.83
CA GLU A 866 33.77 -26.64 -30.18
C GLU A 866 33.26 -25.57 -31.15
N LEU A 867 32.17 -24.88 -30.81
CA LEU A 867 31.57 -23.85 -31.65
C LEU A 867 32.50 -22.66 -31.86
N PHE A 868 33.19 -22.18 -30.82
CA PHE A 868 34.18 -21.11 -30.96
C PHE A 868 35.32 -21.52 -31.90
N ASN A 869 35.84 -22.74 -31.79
CA ASN A 869 36.89 -23.23 -32.69
C ASN A 869 36.42 -23.42 -34.13
N GLN A 870 35.15 -23.76 -34.35
CA GLN A 870 34.57 -23.91 -35.70
C GLN A 870 34.26 -22.55 -36.35
N MET A 871 33.62 -21.66 -35.60
CA MET A 871 33.11 -20.39 -36.12
C MET A 871 34.18 -19.29 -36.14
N SER A 872 35.17 -19.35 -35.24
CA SER A 872 36.29 -18.41 -35.21
C SER A 872 37.60 -19.11 -34.81
N PRO A 873 38.22 -19.89 -35.72
CA PRO A 873 39.44 -20.66 -35.43
C PRO A 873 40.59 -19.80 -34.87
N GLY A 874 41.24 -20.26 -33.81
CA GLY A 874 42.35 -19.55 -33.16
C GLY A 874 41.95 -18.43 -32.20
N MET A 875 40.65 -18.13 -32.04
CA MET A 875 40.16 -17.17 -31.06
C MET A 875 40.55 -17.57 -29.63
N LEU A 876 40.37 -18.86 -29.29
CA LEU A 876 40.61 -19.37 -27.94
C LEU A 876 42.09 -19.42 -27.54
N ASP A 877 43.00 -19.27 -28.51
CA ASP A 877 44.45 -19.23 -28.28
C ASP A 877 44.94 -17.81 -27.91
N ASN A 878 44.05 -16.80 -27.91
CA ASN A 878 44.42 -15.43 -27.60
C ASN A 878 44.76 -15.29 -26.09
N PRO A 879 45.99 -14.87 -25.72
CA PRO A 879 46.40 -14.71 -24.33
C PRO A 879 45.51 -13.75 -23.51
N MET A 880 44.80 -12.83 -24.17
CA MET A 880 43.89 -11.90 -23.51
C MET A 880 42.63 -12.57 -22.94
N LEU A 881 42.24 -13.76 -23.41
CA LEU A 881 41.12 -14.51 -22.84
C LEU A 881 41.34 -14.90 -21.38
N ALA A 882 42.58 -15.15 -20.99
CA ALA A 882 42.92 -15.42 -19.59
C ALA A 882 42.62 -14.21 -18.68
N MET A 883 42.67 -12.99 -19.22
CA MET A 883 42.33 -11.75 -18.49
C MET A 883 40.82 -11.45 -18.50
N ALA A 884 40.06 -12.12 -19.38
CA ALA A 884 38.63 -11.92 -19.56
C ALA A 884 37.78 -13.07 -19.01
N GLN A 885 38.36 -14.08 -18.36
CA GLN A 885 37.63 -15.26 -17.83
C GLN A 885 36.47 -14.88 -16.92
N GLN A 886 36.69 -13.88 -16.07
CA GLN A 886 35.71 -13.37 -15.10
C GLN A 886 34.84 -12.25 -15.70
N MET A 887 35.12 -11.83 -16.94
CA MET A 887 34.26 -10.91 -17.68
C MET A 887 33.13 -11.68 -18.34
N THR A 888 31.95 -11.08 -18.32
CA THR A 888 30.78 -11.52 -19.09
C THR A 888 31.03 -11.40 -20.59
N LEU A 889 30.32 -12.18 -21.41
CA LEU A 889 30.37 -12.02 -22.86
C LEU A 889 29.98 -10.59 -23.27
N ALA A 890 29.01 -9.98 -22.59
CA ALA A 890 28.56 -8.61 -22.78
C ALA A 890 29.66 -7.56 -22.52
N GLU A 891 30.44 -7.72 -21.45
CA GLU A 891 31.57 -6.82 -21.16
C GLU A 891 32.64 -6.89 -22.27
N VAL A 892 32.89 -8.07 -22.82
CA VAL A 892 33.83 -8.25 -23.93
C VAL A 892 33.28 -7.67 -25.24
N LEU A 893 31.96 -7.75 -25.47
CA LEU A 893 31.30 -7.10 -26.60
C LEU A 893 31.39 -5.58 -26.57
N GLY A 894 31.49 -4.97 -25.38
CA GLY A 894 31.78 -3.54 -25.25
C GLY A 894 33.09 -3.12 -25.94
N MET A 895 34.05 -4.05 -26.06
CA MET A 895 35.34 -3.83 -26.73
C MET A 895 35.37 -4.31 -28.19
N ALA A 896 34.50 -5.25 -28.57
CA ALA A 896 34.42 -5.84 -29.91
C ALA A 896 32.95 -6.14 -30.32
N PRO A 897 32.13 -5.11 -30.63
CA PRO A 897 30.70 -5.27 -30.90
C PRO A 897 30.39 -6.20 -32.08
N GLU A 898 31.31 -6.30 -33.05
CA GLU A 898 31.20 -7.16 -34.23
C GLU A 898 31.16 -8.67 -33.89
N ALA A 899 31.59 -9.06 -32.69
CA ALA A 899 31.57 -10.46 -32.25
C ALA A 899 30.21 -10.91 -31.71
N ARG A 900 29.22 -10.00 -31.59
CA ARG A 900 27.90 -10.29 -31.02
C ARG A 900 27.19 -11.49 -31.68
N PRO A 901 27.10 -11.60 -33.02
CA PRO A 901 26.42 -12.73 -33.66
C PRO A 901 27.05 -14.09 -33.33
N LEU A 902 28.38 -14.11 -33.12
CA LEU A 902 29.09 -15.32 -32.73
C LEU A 902 28.73 -15.74 -31.29
N TYR A 903 28.73 -14.80 -30.36
CA TYR A 903 28.44 -15.08 -28.95
C TYR A 903 26.98 -15.50 -28.77
N GLU A 904 26.04 -14.81 -29.42
CA GLU A 904 24.63 -15.17 -29.43
C GLU A 904 24.42 -16.58 -30.01
N ALA A 905 25.11 -16.94 -31.11
CA ALA A 905 25.02 -18.29 -31.67
C ALA A 905 25.52 -19.39 -30.71
N VAL A 906 26.62 -19.14 -29.99
CA VAL A 906 27.14 -20.08 -28.99
C VAL A 906 26.18 -20.23 -27.82
N VAL A 907 25.71 -19.11 -27.26
CA VAL A 907 24.75 -19.08 -26.15
C VAL A 907 23.47 -19.83 -26.52
N ASN A 908 22.90 -19.55 -27.70
CA ASN A 908 21.69 -20.22 -28.18
C ASN A 908 21.90 -21.73 -28.28
N ALA A 909 23.00 -22.19 -28.87
CA ALA A 909 23.31 -23.61 -28.99
C ALA A 909 23.49 -24.31 -27.63
N LEU A 910 24.07 -23.61 -26.64
CA LEU A 910 24.19 -24.13 -25.28
C LEU A 910 22.82 -24.29 -24.60
N ASN A 911 21.91 -23.33 -24.80
CA ASN A 911 20.57 -23.36 -24.22
C ASN A 911 19.67 -24.41 -24.90
N GLU A 912 19.77 -24.59 -26.22
CA GLU A 912 19.06 -25.65 -26.97
C GLU A 912 19.48 -27.05 -26.51
N ARG A 913 20.78 -27.26 -26.25
CA ARG A 913 21.31 -28.54 -25.74
C ARG A 913 20.89 -28.83 -24.30
N ASN A 914 20.76 -27.82 -23.44
CA ASN A 914 20.24 -28.02 -22.10
C ASN A 914 18.75 -28.37 -22.12
N CYS A 915 17.94 -27.71 -22.96
CA CYS A 915 16.52 -28.02 -23.11
C CYS A 915 16.25 -29.46 -23.58
N THR A 916 17.17 -30.08 -24.34
CA THR A 916 17.05 -31.47 -24.80
C THR A 916 17.49 -32.51 -23.77
N LEU A 917 18.31 -32.14 -22.79
CA LEU A 917 18.76 -33.03 -21.71
C LEU A 917 17.82 -33.03 -20.49
N THR A 918 17.02 -31.98 -20.31
CA THR A 918 16.19 -31.73 -19.12
C THR A 918 14.72 -32.13 -19.27
N GLY A 919 14.39 -33.09 -20.14
CA GLY A 919 13.03 -33.68 -20.27
C GLY A 919 12.46 -34.37 -19.01
N VAL A 920 13.07 -34.14 -17.84
CA VAL A 920 12.56 -34.50 -16.52
C VAL A 920 12.73 -33.24 -15.65
N GLY A 921 11.62 -32.72 -15.11
CA GLY A 921 11.57 -31.44 -14.41
C GLY A 921 12.65 -31.25 -13.34
N TYR A 922 13.16 -30.03 -13.25
CA TYR A 922 14.05 -29.60 -12.18
C TYR A 922 13.29 -29.62 -10.84
N CYS A 923 13.44 -30.72 -10.11
CA CYS A 923 13.39 -30.74 -8.66
C CYS A 923 14.75 -31.23 -8.15
N ASP A 924 15.32 -30.47 -7.20
CA ASP A 924 16.44 -30.83 -6.33
C ASP A 924 17.80 -31.15 -6.97
N LEU A 925 18.65 -30.13 -7.12
CA LEU A 925 20.10 -30.28 -6.99
C LEU A 925 20.73 -29.03 -6.37
N ASP A 926 20.57 -28.87 -5.05
CA ASP A 926 21.52 -28.17 -4.19
C ASP A 926 21.71 -28.96 -2.89
N ARG A 927 22.40 -30.09 -3.02
CA ARG A 927 23.12 -30.75 -1.92
C ARG A 927 24.44 -31.26 -2.47
N TYR A 928 25.48 -30.44 -2.35
CA TYR A 928 26.86 -30.93 -2.41
C TYR A 928 27.52 -30.84 -1.03
N GLU A 929 27.58 -32.03 -0.42
CA GLU A 929 28.67 -32.59 0.37
C GLU A 929 29.77 -31.64 0.87
N SER A 930 29.72 -31.33 2.16
CA SER A 930 30.91 -31.05 2.97
C SER A 930 31.62 -32.37 3.30
N GLY A 931 32.65 -32.72 2.53
CA GLY A 931 33.54 -33.84 2.82
C GLY A 931 34.39 -33.58 4.07
N GLY A 932 34.37 -34.55 5.00
CA GLY A 932 35.12 -34.49 6.25
C GLY A 932 36.65 -34.62 6.07
N HIS A 933 37.37 -34.15 7.09
CA HIS A 933 38.74 -34.55 7.36
C HIS A 933 38.90 -34.96 8.83
N ASN A 934 39.50 -36.15 8.98
CA ASN A 934 39.94 -36.77 10.22
C ASN A 934 40.92 -35.90 11.02
N ARG A 935 40.62 -35.61 12.30
CA ARG A 935 41.34 -36.09 13.50
C ARG A 935 40.82 -35.42 14.75
#